data_AF-A0A8J2UJT0-F1
#
_entry.id   AF-A0A8J2UJT0-F1
#
_cell.length_a   1.000
_cell.length_b   1.000
_cell.length_c   1.000
_cell.angle_alpha   90.00
_cell.angle_beta   90.00
_cell.angle_gamma   90.00
#
_symmetry.space_group_name_H-M   'P 1'
#
loop_
_entity.id
_entity.type
_entity.pdbx_description
1 polymer ?
#
loop_
_entity_poly.entity_id
_entity_poly.type
_entity_poly.pdbx_seq_one_letter_code
_entity_poly.pdbx_strand_id
1 'polypeptide(L)'
;MRAVSSSRSRTRAPWQRHARRALQDWIGSEGQRWIFILKTLTAAFLALWIAFRLGFDSPRSAMMTVFIVALPSSGMALEKGIYRLFGTLVGCGAALAIVGLFPQQPLLLFIAVALWVGLCTYGSAMMRNARSYGFVLAGYTVCMIALPAIAAPLNVFELAVARFTEIALGILCAAFVNDALFPKHQSDQLVQSVRGLYRNATQLFHDALLGRLDDAAMERLHLQFAAEVAALEAGRAASWFEAGDIRMRSRQLHAFNASLMVALTTFHTLHRLMQRLRAQNETLVPQHLQPLFADLSQALLVEDAPARSAREAGVTRERLAALSLSLPQRLAAVRSEFSAGFRNEFKEQAANAEQRLAMDTALELFRRLHDELLALVGDYHALAGRLTLVPAGTQRKILSYSPSTPPMIAVAAGLRSAAALLLLALAWYGLNWPSAGGAVIMTVIFCGLAASSADPDALIRQTTLGFALAVPFAFLCAFFMLNHVEGYGMLVLAMLPFLLAGSYLSTWRKVAGIGIGFNLMFAQMVAPENMMRFDVTSFLNDSMAQVLGLVLAALMFVLILPAHRQGSQRHIAAALWDEAWQLCISHRPSLRHRFESRMRDLLNQLNMGMRGTANAATRQTLNQAITLLEIGHAILDLRELANRLPAGHAARLAQHACIAALAVYFRSRQPQAHAQALVAVRQAGQAIRAQLAMEQGGETADMLQRALTDLHLIYSSLLDRALVPEEAQKEADHAA
;
A
#
# COMPACT_ATOMS: atom_id res chain seq x y z
N MET A 1 -71.83 -20.81 -9.63
CA MET A 1 -70.91 -20.92 -10.79
C MET A 1 -70.15 -19.61 -10.97
N ARG A 2 -68.90 -19.53 -10.53
CA ARG A 2 -67.96 -18.44 -10.88
C ARG A 2 -66.59 -19.06 -11.17
N ALA A 3 -66.05 -18.70 -12.32
CA ALA A 3 -64.85 -19.26 -12.92
C ALA A 3 -63.59 -18.92 -12.12
N VAL A 4 -62.72 -19.92 -11.99
CA VAL A 4 -61.38 -19.83 -11.41
C VAL A 4 -60.41 -19.36 -12.49
N SER A 5 -59.85 -18.16 -12.33
CA SER A 5 -58.72 -17.68 -13.13
C SER A 5 -57.41 -18.04 -12.42
N SER A 6 -56.76 -19.12 -12.86
CA SER A 6 -55.41 -19.49 -12.40
C SER A 6 -54.35 -18.61 -13.07
N SER A 7 -53.69 -17.75 -12.29
CA SER A 7 -52.48 -17.05 -12.71
C SER A 7 -51.29 -18.01 -12.75
N ARG A 8 -50.94 -18.50 -13.94
CA ARG A 8 -49.68 -19.24 -14.17
C ARG A 8 -48.49 -18.28 -14.03
N SER A 9 -47.85 -18.27 -12.86
CA SER A 9 -46.52 -17.71 -12.69
C SER A 9 -45.52 -18.60 -13.47
N ARG A 10 -45.01 -18.10 -14.60
CA ARG A 10 -43.91 -18.72 -15.35
C ARG A 10 -42.66 -18.76 -14.47
N THR A 11 -42.44 -19.87 -13.78
CA THR A 11 -41.18 -20.18 -13.11
C THR A 11 -40.07 -20.31 -14.16
N ARG A 12 -39.27 -19.26 -14.34
CA ARG A 12 -38.09 -19.26 -15.23
C ARG A 12 -37.15 -20.41 -14.86
N ALA A 13 -36.76 -21.20 -15.87
CA ALA A 13 -35.97 -22.42 -15.71
C ALA A 13 -34.60 -22.16 -15.05
N PRO A 14 -34.10 -23.09 -14.21
CA PRO A 14 -32.87 -22.93 -13.41
C PRO A 14 -31.61 -22.73 -14.25
N TRP A 15 -31.54 -23.26 -15.49
CA TRP A 15 -30.40 -23.07 -16.39
C TRP A 15 -30.23 -21.62 -16.85
N GLN A 16 -31.33 -20.86 -17.03
CA GLN A 16 -31.26 -19.45 -17.41
C GLN A 16 -30.69 -18.59 -16.29
N ARG A 17 -30.91 -18.98 -15.02
CA ARG A 17 -30.31 -18.30 -13.86
C ARG A 17 -28.81 -18.59 -13.76
N HIS A 18 -28.39 -19.83 -14.03
CA HIS A 18 -26.98 -20.21 -14.07
C HIS A 18 -26.24 -19.54 -15.23
N ALA A 19 -26.80 -19.57 -16.43
CA ALA A 19 -26.25 -18.89 -17.60
C ALA A 19 -26.13 -17.38 -17.36
N ARG A 20 -27.14 -16.75 -16.75
CA ARG A 20 -27.09 -15.31 -16.44
C ARG A 20 -26.04 -14.98 -15.38
N ARG A 21 -25.86 -15.82 -14.35
CA ARG A 21 -24.80 -15.65 -13.34
C ARG A 21 -23.42 -15.83 -13.96
N ALA A 22 -23.21 -16.90 -14.72
CA ALA A 22 -21.95 -17.15 -15.44
C ALA A 22 -21.61 -16.01 -16.42
N LEU A 23 -22.61 -15.47 -17.13
CA LEU A 23 -22.43 -14.32 -18.01
C LEU A 23 -22.09 -13.05 -17.23
N GLN A 24 -22.73 -12.82 -16.08
CA GLN A 24 -22.44 -11.68 -15.20
C GLN A 24 -21.04 -11.79 -14.59
N ASP A 25 -20.63 -12.97 -14.17
CA ASP A 25 -19.30 -13.25 -13.62
C ASP A 25 -18.21 -13.10 -14.70
N TRP A 26 -18.50 -13.53 -15.94
CA TRP A 26 -17.61 -13.35 -17.09
C TRP A 26 -17.48 -11.86 -17.47
N ILE A 27 -18.60 -11.13 -17.54
CA ILE A 27 -18.59 -9.68 -17.82
C ILE A 27 -17.81 -8.93 -16.73
N GLY A 28 -17.99 -9.32 -15.47
CA GLY A 28 -17.32 -8.71 -14.32
C GLY A 28 -15.82 -8.96 -14.25
N SER A 29 -15.32 -10.03 -14.88
CA SER A 29 -13.91 -10.43 -14.83
C SER A 29 -13.21 -10.33 -16.19
N GLU A 30 -13.47 -11.25 -17.11
CA GLU A 30 -12.86 -11.31 -18.45
C GLU A 30 -13.33 -10.17 -19.36
N GLY A 31 -14.60 -9.80 -19.31
CA GLY A 31 -15.12 -8.67 -20.09
C GLY A 31 -14.38 -7.36 -19.78
N GLN A 32 -14.06 -7.14 -18.51
CA GLN A 32 -13.27 -5.99 -18.06
C GLN A 32 -11.83 -6.01 -18.60
N ARG A 33 -11.20 -7.19 -18.70
CA ARG A 33 -9.86 -7.35 -19.29
C ARG A 33 -9.87 -7.03 -20.78
N TRP A 34 -10.84 -7.56 -21.53
CA TRP A 34 -10.96 -7.30 -22.96
C TRP A 34 -11.22 -5.83 -23.28
N ILE A 35 -12.05 -5.15 -22.48
CA ILE A 35 -12.25 -3.70 -22.62
C ILE A 35 -10.92 -2.96 -22.43
N PHE A 36 -10.13 -3.30 -21.40
CA PHE A 36 -8.83 -2.67 -21.17
C PHE A 36 -7.86 -2.90 -22.35
N ILE A 37 -7.78 -4.13 -22.87
CA ILE A 37 -6.92 -4.48 -23.99
C ILE A 37 -7.33 -3.71 -25.24
N LEU A 38 -8.63 -3.70 -25.57
CA LEU A 38 -9.15 -3.02 -26.75
C LEU A 38 -8.89 -1.51 -26.68
N LYS A 39 -9.13 -0.87 -25.53
CA LYS A 39 -8.80 0.55 -25.34
C LYS A 39 -7.31 0.82 -25.57
N THR A 40 -6.45 -0.01 -24.99
CA THR A 40 -4.99 0.16 -25.07
C THR A 40 -4.51 0.02 -26.52
N LEU A 41 -4.98 -0.99 -27.24
CA LEU A 41 -4.63 -1.20 -28.65
C LEU A 41 -5.17 -0.08 -29.54
N THR A 42 -6.42 0.32 -29.36
CA THR A 42 -7.00 1.44 -30.11
C THR A 42 -6.23 2.74 -29.88
N ALA A 43 -5.84 3.04 -28.64
CA ALA A 43 -5.01 4.19 -28.32
C ALA A 43 -3.61 4.10 -28.94
N ALA A 44 -2.98 2.92 -28.91
CA ALA A 44 -1.64 2.69 -29.43
C ALA A 44 -1.60 2.87 -30.95
N PHE A 45 -2.56 2.29 -31.66
CA PHE A 45 -2.70 2.46 -33.10
C PHE A 45 -3.11 3.89 -33.45
N LEU A 46 -4.06 4.52 -32.74
CA LEU A 46 -4.41 5.92 -32.97
C LEU A 46 -3.19 6.84 -32.83
N ALA A 47 -2.37 6.65 -31.79
CA ALA A 47 -1.13 7.41 -31.60
C ALA A 47 -0.15 7.21 -32.76
N LEU A 48 0.01 5.97 -33.22
CA LEU A 48 0.86 5.64 -34.37
C LEU A 48 0.34 6.29 -35.66
N TRP A 49 -0.98 6.27 -35.89
CA TRP A 49 -1.61 6.87 -37.06
C TRP A 49 -1.39 8.38 -37.11
N ILE A 50 -1.62 9.08 -35.98
CA ILE A 50 -1.40 10.53 -35.90
C ILE A 50 0.08 10.85 -36.08
N ALA A 51 0.99 10.06 -35.47
CA ALA A 51 2.43 10.26 -35.60
C ALA A 51 2.92 10.15 -37.06
N PHE A 52 2.40 9.18 -37.81
CA PHE A 52 2.67 9.08 -39.26
C PHE A 52 2.12 10.26 -40.04
N ARG A 53 0.89 10.72 -39.73
CA ARG A 53 0.28 11.87 -40.41
C ARG A 53 1.01 13.19 -40.14
N LEU A 54 1.62 13.33 -38.97
CA LEU A 54 2.42 14.49 -38.59
C LEU A 54 3.88 14.39 -39.07
N GLY A 55 4.29 13.24 -39.62
CA GLY A 55 5.66 13.04 -40.09
C GLY A 55 6.69 13.00 -38.97
N PHE A 56 6.35 12.47 -37.79
CA PHE A 56 7.30 12.35 -36.68
C PHE A 56 8.47 11.43 -37.03
N ASP A 57 9.65 11.74 -36.50
CA ASP A 57 10.88 10.97 -36.75
C ASP A 57 10.82 9.55 -36.17
N SER A 58 10.24 9.36 -34.97
CA SER A 58 10.09 8.03 -34.37
C SER A 58 8.66 7.72 -33.89
N PRO A 59 7.74 7.37 -34.81
CA PRO A 59 6.33 7.07 -34.51
C PRO A 59 6.15 5.94 -33.48
N ARG A 60 7.08 4.97 -33.45
CA ARG A 60 7.14 3.90 -32.45
C ARG A 60 7.13 4.41 -31.00
N SER A 61 7.71 5.57 -30.73
CA SER A 61 7.84 6.15 -29.39
C SER A 61 6.47 6.59 -28.82
N ALA A 62 5.60 7.12 -29.68
CA ALA A 62 4.23 7.46 -29.31
C ALA A 62 3.43 6.20 -28.96
N MET A 63 3.54 5.14 -29.77
CA MET A 63 2.88 3.86 -29.53
C MET A 63 3.36 3.18 -28.23
N MET A 64 4.68 3.11 -28.00
CA MET A 64 5.24 2.57 -26.76
C MET A 64 4.78 3.35 -25.53
N THR A 65 4.64 4.67 -25.65
CA THR A 65 4.14 5.51 -24.55
C THR A 65 2.75 5.09 -24.09
N VAL A 66 1.86 4.73 -25.02
CA VAL A 66 0.52 4.21 -24.68
C VAL A 66 0.63 2.93 -23.85
N PHE A 67 1.43 1.95 -24.29
CA PHE A 67 1.60 0.70 -23.54
C PHE A 67 2.21 0.91 -22.14
N ILE A 68 3.12 1.87 -22.01
CA ILE A 68 3.75 2.15 -20.72
C ILE A 68 2.77 2.85 -19.76
N VAL A 69 1.90 3.72 -20.27
CA VAL A 69 0.93 4.47 -19.45
C VAL A 69 -0.36 3.67 -19.21
N ALA A 70 -0.62 2.64 -20.02
CA ALA A 70 -1.80 1.78 -19.91
C ALA A 70 -1.97 1.17 -18.51
N LEU A 71 -3.00 1.63 -17.82
CA LEU A 71 -3.41 1.16 -16.49
C LEU A 71 -4.92 0.90 -16.51
N PRO A 72 -5.44 -0.01 -15.66
CA PRO A 72 -6.86 -0.40 -15.67
C PRO A 72 -7.85 0.73 -15.34
N SER A 73 -7.40 1.83 -14.73
CA SER A 73 -8.23 3.01 -14.43
C SER A 73 -7.69 4.26 -15.12
N SER A 74 -8.61 5.17 -15.47
CA SER A 74 -8.32 6.45 -16.11
C SER A 74 -7.48 7.37 -15.25
N GLY A 75 -7.84 7.55 -13.98
CA GLY A 75 -7.05 8.37 -13.05
C GLY A 75 -5.61 7.89 -12.89
N MET A 76 -5.38 6.58 -12.77
CA MET A 76 -4.02 6.05 -12.64
C MET A 76 -3.21 6.21 -13.93
N ALA A 77 -3.84 5.97 -15.10
CA ALA A 77 -3.19 6.18 -16.39
C ALA A 77 -2.84 7.66 -16.59
N LEU A 78 -3.76 8.57 -16.29
CA LEU A 78 -3.54 10.00 -16.42
C LEU A 78 -2.47 10.52 -15.45
N GLU A 79 -2.51 10.10 -14.18
CA GLU A 79 -1.46 10.41 -13.20
C GLU A 79 -0.09 9.98 -13.73
N LYS A 80 0.04 8.73 -14.19
CA LYS A 80 1.29 8.21 -14.76
C LYS A 80 1.71 8.96 -16.02
N GLY A 81 0.76 9.35 -16.87
CA GLY A 81 0.98 10.15 -18.06
C GLY A 81 1.49 11.55 -17.75
N ILE A 82 0.91 12.25 -16.78
CA ILE A 82 1.33 13.61 -16.39
C ILE A 82 2.76 13.61 -15.82
N TYR A 83 3.05 12.68 -14.89
CA TYR A 83 4.41 12.55 -14.37
C TYR A 83 5.41 12.10 -15.43
N ARG A 84 4.94 11.37 -16.46
CA ARG A 84 5.76 11.07 -17.64
C ARG A 84 6.09 12.35 -18.41
N LEU A 85 5.09 13.16 -18.73
CA LEU A 85 5.33 14.41 -19.45
C LEU A 85 6.30 15.34 -18.71
N PHE A 86 6.12 15.49 -17.39
CA PHE A 86 7.01 16.30 -16.56
C PHE A 86 8.44 15.75 -16.49
N GLY A 87 8.60 14.43 -16.29
CA GLY A 87 9.91 13.79 -16.27
C GLY A 87 10.65 13.93 -17.60
N THR A 88 9.96 13.76 -18.73
CA THR A 88 10.55 13.97 -20.06
C THR A 88 10.96 15.42 -20.26
N LEU A 89 10.13 16.39 -19.87
CA LEU A 89 10.46 17.82 -20.00
C LEU A 89 11.74 18.18 -19.22
N VAL A 90 11.83 17.74 -17.97
CA VAL A 90 13.01 17.96 -17.12
C VAL A 90 14.24 17.24 -17.71
N GLY A 91 14.06 16.02 -18.19
CA GLY A 91 15.12 15.24 -18.85
C GLY A 91 15.62 15.88 -20.15
N CYS A 92 14.72 16.41 -20.99
CA CYS A 92 15.10 17.15 -22.21
C CYS A 92 15.91 18.41 -21.86
N GLY A 93 15.45 19.19 -20.88
CA GLY A 93 16.20 20.37 -20.42
C GLY A 93 17.59 20.03 -19.88
N ALA A 94 17.68 18.99 -19.06
CA ALA A 94 18.96 18.50 -18.53
C ALA A 94 19.88 17.96 -19.64
N ALA A 95 19.34 17.26 -20.64
CA ALA A 95 20.11 16.75 -21.78
C ALA A 95 20.74 17.88 -22.59
N LEU A 96 19.96 18.93 -22.91
CA LEU A 96 20.46 20.11 -23.61
C LEU A 96 21.54 20.84 -22.81
N ALA A 97 21.36 20.98 -21.50
CA ALA A 97 22.35 21.61 -20.63
C ALA A 97 23.66 20.78 -20.56
N ILE A 98 23.56 19.47 -20.35
CA ILE A 98 24.72 18.57 -20.21
C ILE A 98 25.49 18.47 -21.53
N VAL A 99 24.80 18.26 -22.66
CA VAL A 99 25.44 18.20 -23.98
C VAL A 99 26.03 19.56 -24.37
N GLY A 100 25.36 20.66 -24.03
CA GLY A 100 25.86 22.02 -24.28
C GLY A 100 27.09 22.40 -23.45
N LEU A 101 27.23 21.88 -22.22
CA LEU A 101 28.39 22.11 -21.35
C LEU A 101 29.60 21.26 -21.75
N PHE A 102 29.38 20.04 -22.27
CA PHE A 102 30.44 19.09 -22.60
C PHE A 102 30.40 18.58 -24.06
N PRO A 103 30.29 19.44 -25.09
CA PRO A 103 30.10 19.02 -26.47
C PRO A 103 31.33 18.32 -27.08
N GLN A 104 32.52 18.57 -26.55
CA GLN A 104 33.80 18.10 -27.11
C GLN A 104 34.53 17.07 -26.22
N GLN A 105 33.96 16.72 -25.06
CA GLN A 105 34.62 15.81 -24.09
C GLN A 105 33.68 14.67 -23.65
N PRO A 106 33.67 13.53 -24.37
CA PRO A 106 32.78 12.40 -24.09
C PRO A 106 32.90 11.85 -22.66
N LEU A 107 34.11 11.87 -22.07
CA LEU A 107 34.33 11.38 -20.72
C LEU A 107 33.61 12.24 -19.67
N LEU A 108 33.72 13.57 -19.76
CA LEU A 108 32.99 14.48 -18.87
C LEU A 108 31.48 14.37 -19.08
N LEU A 109 31.04 14.19 -20.33
CA LEU A 109 29.64 13.93 -20.66
C LEU A 109 29.13 12.68 -19.92
N PHE A 110 29.86 11.55 -19.98
CA PHE A 110 29.46 10.32 -19.28
C PHE A 110 29.37 10.51 -17.77
N ILE A 111 30.33 11.22 -17.16
CA ILE A 111 30.30 11.52 -15.73
C ILE A 111 29.09 12.40 -15.38
N ALA A 112 28.81 13.45 -16.16
CA ALA A 112 27.68 14.34 -15.93
C ALA A 112 26.33 13.60 -16.05
N VAL A 113 26.16 12.76 -17.08
CA VAL A 113 24.97 11.93 -17.24
C VAL A 113 24.86 10.91 -16.11
N ALA A 114 25.97 10.30 -15.67
CA ALA A 114 25.97 9.34 -14.56
C ALA A 114 25.54 9.99 -13.24
N LEU A 115 26.04 11.18 -12.93
CA LEU A 115 25.64 11.95 -11.76
C LEU A 115 24.15 12.32 -11.81
N TRP A 116 23.67 12.77 -12.98
CA TRP A 116 22.25 13.07 -13.18
C TRP A 116 21.36 11.84 -12.99
N VAL A 117 21.73 10.70 -13.60
CA VAL A 117 21.01 9.43 -13.46
C VAL A 117 21.03 8.94 -12.01
N GLY A 118 22.15 9.13 -11.29
CA GLY A 118 22.26 8.83 -9.86
C GLY A 118 21.32 9.68 -9.00
N LEU A 119 21.29 11.00 -9.25
CA LEU A 119 20.38 11.94 -8.58
C LEU A 119 18.91 11.60 -8.84
N CYS A 120 18.58 11.29 -10.10
CA CYS A 120 17.24 10.89 -10.50
C CYS A 120 16.83 9.55 -9.85
N THR A 121 17.73 8.57 -9.79
CA THR A 121 17.45 7.30 -9.13
C THR A 121 17.28 7.48 -7.61
N TYR A 122 18.08 8.35 -6.99
CA TYR A 122 17.90 8.74 -5.59
C TYR A 122 16.52 9.36 -5.33
N GLY A 123 16.11 10.33 -6.16
CA GLY A 123 14.78 10.96 -6.08
C GLY A 123 13.64 9.95 -6.32
N SER A 124 13.82 9.02 -7.26
CA SER A 124 12.88 7.93 -7.53
C SER A 124 12.72 7.01 -6.33
N ALA A 125 13.80 6.63 -5.65
CA ALA A 125 13.74 5.76 -4.48
C ALA A 125 13.11 6.45 -3.25
N MET A 126 13.21 7.78 -3.15
CA MET A 126 12.57 8.59 -2.09
C MET A 126 11.06 8.77 -2.28
N MET A 127 10.60 8.83 -3.52
CA MET A 127 9.19 9.09 -3.85
C MET A 127 8.44 7.78 -4.11
N ARG A 128 7.12 7.77 -3.84
CA ARG A 128 6.23 6.65 -4.19
C ARG A 128 5.24 7.02 -5.28
N ASN A 129 4.54 6.01 -5.80
CA ASN A 129 3.54 6.13 -6.87
C ASN A 129 4.15 6.69 -8.16
N ALA A 130 3.32 7.30 -9.02
CA ALA A 130 3.74 7.82 -10.32
C ALA A 130 4.83 8.90 -10.26
N ARG A 131 5.01 9.57 -9.12
CA ARG A 131 6.10 10.53 -8.89
C ARG A 131 7.48 9.89 -9.05
N SER A 132 7.65 8.69 -8.51
CA SER A 132 8.90 7.93 -8.63
C SER A 132 9.24 7.67 -10.10
N TYR A 133 8.22 7.32 -10.90
CA TYR A 133 8.36 7.08 -12.33
C TYR A 133 8.81 8.35 -13.09
N GLY A 134 8.33 9.54 -12.71
CA GLY A 134 8.78 10.81 -13.30
C GLY A 134 10.28 11.08 -13.12
N PHE A 135 10.86 10.73 -11.95
CA PHE A 135 12.30 10.84 -11.72
C PHE A 135 13.10 9.84 -12.56
N VAL A 136 12.70 8.56 -12.63
CA VAL A 136 13.35 7.55 -13.49
C VAL A 136 13.38 8.02 -14.93
N LEU A 137 12.27 8.60 -15.39
CA LEU A 137 12.12 9.14 -16.72
C LEU A 137 13.04 10.31 -17.02
N ALA A 138 13.15 11.27 -16.10
CA ALA A 138 14.10 12.37 -16.25
C ALA A 138 15.54 11.87 -16.39
N GLY A 139 15.89 10.76 -15.71
CA GLY A 139 17.20 10.11 -15.85
C GLY A 139 17.42 9.47 -17.22
N TYR A 140 16.55 8.53 -17.63
CA TYR A 140 16.79 7.81 -18.88
C TYR A 140 16.58 8.67 -20.14
N THR A 141 15.75 9.71 -20.07
CA THR A 141 15.55 10.64 -21.19
C THR A 141 16.85 11.33 -21.56
N VAL A 142 17.67 11.71 -20.56
CA VAL A 142 19.02 12.24 -20.82
C VAL A 142 19.87 11.22 -21.56
N CYS A 143 19.88 9.95 -21.15
CA CYS A 143 20.63 8.91 -21.87
C CYS A 143 20.15 8.73 -23.32
N MET A 144 18.83 8.76 -23.56
CA MET A 144 18.25 8.61 -24.90
C MET A 144 18.56 9.77 -25.85
N ILE A 145 18.88 10.96 -25.32
CA ILE A 145 19.21 12.15 -26.12
C ILE A 145 20.73 12.33 -26.21
N ALA A 146 21.43 12.23 -25.07
CA ALA A 146 22.86 12.52 -24.98
C ALA A 146 23.74 11.47 -25.67
N LEU A 147 23.40 10.17 -25.60
CA LEU A 147 24.23 9.12 -26.22
C LEU A 147 24.23 9.22 -27.77
N PRO A 148 23.07 9.37 -28.45
CA PRO A 148 23.09 9.59 -29.90
C PRO A 148 23.73 10.93 -30.31
N ALA A 149 23.61 11.96 -29.46
CA ALA A 149 24.22 13.26 -29.70
C ALA A 149 25.76 13.23 -29.71
N ILE A 150 26.40 12.16 -29.23
CA ILE A 150 27.87 12.00 -29.35
C ILE A 150 28.29 11.89 -30.81
N ALA A 151 27.50 11.18 -31.63
CA ALA A 151 27.78 11.02 -33.06
C ALA A 151 27.36 12.25 -33.88
N ALA A 152 26.30 12.96 -33.46
CA ALA A 152 25.77 14.15 -34.12
C ALA A 152 25.31 15.22 -33.12
N PRO A 153 26.23 16.03 -32.55
CA PRO A 153 25.92 16.99 -31.48
C PRO A 153 24.92 18.07 -31.87
N LEU A 154 24.89 18.46 -33.15
CA LEU A 154 24.01 19.51 -33.67
C LEU A 154 22.53 19.13 -33.62
N ASN A 155 22.22 17.83 -33.62
CA ASN A 155 20.84 17.34 -33.67
C ASN A 155 20.21 17.22 -32.27
N VAL A 156 20.92 17.59 -31.20
CA VAL A 156 20.45 17.36 -29.82
C VAL A 156 19.11 18.06 -29.52
N PHE A 157 18.88 19.24 -30.11
CA PHE A 157 17.62 19.97 -29.96
C PHE A 157 16.46 19.26 -30.66
N GLU A 158 16.68 18.77 -31.88
CA GLU A 158 15.69 17.99 -32.65
C GLU A 158 15.33 16.71 -31.90
N LEU A 159 16.32 15.98 -31.37
CA LEU A 159 16.08 14.80 -30.54
C LEU A 159 15.24 15.14 -29.30
N ALA A 160 15.51 16.25 -28.63
CA ALA A 160 14.76 16.67 -27.45
C ALA A 160 13.30 17.03 -27.76
N VAL A 161 13.06 17.77 -28.85
CA VAL A 161 11.71 18.14 -29.30
C VAL A 161 10.93 16.93 -29.78
N ALA A 162 11.56 16.05 -30.58
CA ALA A 162 10.94 14.80 -31.02
C ALA A 162 10.50 13.95 -29.83
N ARG A 163 11.36 13.77 -28.82
CA ARG A 163 11.01 13.00 -27.61
C ARG A 163 9.84 13.58 -26.84
N PHE A 164 9.81 14.90 -26.65
CA PHE A 164 8.73 15.55 -25.93
C PHE A 164 7.40 15.44 -26.68
N THR A 165 7.40 15.72 -27.98
CA THR A 165 6.18 15.71 -28.82
C THR A 165 5.62 14.30 -29.01
N GLU A 166 6.47 13.30 -29.24
CA GLU A 166 6.07 11.89 -29.36
C GLU A 166 5.43 11.35 -28.07
N ILE A 167 6.03 11.66 -26.92
CA ILE A 167 5.51 11.23 -25.62
C ILE A 167 4.20 11.96 -25.30
N ALA A 168 4.12 13.26 -25.55
CA ALA A 168 2.90 14.04 -25.37
C ALA A 168 1.75 13.47 -26.23
N LEU A 169 2.01 13.18 -27.50
CA LEU A 169 1.03 12.60 -28.40
C LEU A 169 0.50 11.25 -27.90
N GLY A 170 1.40 10.35 -27.47
CA GLY A 170 1.00 9.06 -26.91
C GLY A 170 0.10 9.20 -25.66
N ILE A 171 0.44 10.14 -24.76
CA ILE A 171 -0.37 10.42 -23.56
C ILE A 171 -1.75 10.99 -23.93
N LEU A 172 -1.80 11.94 -24.87
CA LEU A 172 -3.05 12.55 -25.33
C LEU A 172 -3.98 11.52 -25.97
N CYS A 173 -3.45 10.62 -26.81
CA CYS A 173 -4.23 9.54 -27.41
C CYS A 173 -4.74 8.54 -26.36
N ALA A 174 -3.90 8.18 -25.40
CA ALA A 174 -4.28 7.29 -24.30
C ALA A 174 -5.40 7.92 -23.42
N ALA A 175 -5.28 9.20 -23.09
CA ALA A 175 -6.29 9.92 -22.33
C ALA A 175 -7.61 10.00 -23.12
N PHE A 176 -7.56 10.43 -24.39
CA PHE A 176 -8.72 10.57 -25.26
C PHE A 176 -9.49 9.26 -25.41
N VAL A 177 -8.81 8.16 -25.73
CA VAL A 177 -9.47 6.86 -25.93
C VAL A 177 -10.06 6.33 -24.63
N ASN A 178 -9.40 6.57 -23.49
CA ASN A 178 -9.88 6.06 -22.22
C ASN A 178 -11.12 6.82 -21.70
N ASP A 179 -11.23 8.10 -22.04
CA ASP A 179 -12.41 8.93 -21.77
C ASP A 179 -13.55 8.64 -22.76
N ALA A 180 -13.23 8.40 -24.04
CA ALA A 180 -14.22 8.16 -25.10
C ALA A 180 -14.82 6.74 -25.08
N LEU A 181 -14.00 5.70 -24.89
CA LEU A 181 -14.46 4.31 -24.87
C LEU A 181 -14.74 3.88 -23.42
N PHE A 182 -16.00 3.74 -23.00
CA PHE A 182 -16.41 3.21 -21.67
C PHE A 182 -15.62 3.80 -20.47
N PRO A 183 -15.79 5.09 -20.14
CA PRO A 183 -15.05 5.72 -19.05
C PRO A 183 -15.26 4.97 -17.74
N LYS A 184 -14.16 4.55 -17.11
CA LYS A 184 -14.16 3.88 -15.80
C LYS A 184 -13.44 4.77 -14.80
N HIS A 185 -14.21 5.65 -14.17
CA HIS A 185 -13.69 6.59 -13.19
C HIS A 185 -13.11 5.83 -11.99
N GLN A 186 -11.91 6.23 -11.56
CA GLN A 186 -11.26 5.73 -10.35
C GLN A 186 -12.16 5.93 -9.12
N SER A 187 -12.98 6.98 -9.12
CA SER A 187 -13.93 7.29 -8.05
C SER A 187 -14.94 6.17 -7.76
N ASP A 188 -15.46 5.50 -8.80
CA ASP A 188 -16.42 4.40 -8.63
C ASP A 188 -15.75 3.16 -8.04
N GLN A 189 -14.52 2.85 -8.48
CA GLN A 189 -13.71 1.77 -7.90
C GLN A 189 -13.40 2.06 -6.43
N LEU A 190 -13.11 3.31 -6.09
CA LEU A 190 -12.82 3.73 -4.72
C LEU A 190 -14.02 3.52 -3.80
N VAL A 191 -15.23 3.89 -4.24
CA VAL A 191 -16.47 3.64 -3.49
C VAL A 191 -16.74 2.14 -3.31
N GLN A 192 -16.50 1.33 -4.35
CA GLN A 192 -16.62 -0.12 -4.26
C GLN A 192 -15.61 -0.72 -3.27
N SER A 193 -14.36 -0.26 -3.27
CA SER A 193 -13.33 -0.68 -2.33
C SER A 193 -13.70 -0.31 -0.89
N VAL A 194 -14.19 0.91 -0.64
CA VAL A 194 -14.66 1.35 0.69
C VAL A 194 -15.82 0.48 1.18
N ARG A 195 -16.79 0.18 0.30
CA ARG A 195 -17.91 -0.72 0.61
C ARG A 195 -17.43 -2.13 0.94
N GLY A 196 -16.46 -2.64 0.16
CA GLY A 196 -15.83 -3.93 0.41
C GLY A 196 -15.14 -3.96 1.78
N LEU A 197 -14.31 -2.96 2.05
CA LEU A 197 -13.61 -2.77 3.33
C LEU A 197 -14.57 -2.73 4.51
N TYR A 198 -15.61 -1.90 4.45
CA TYR A 198 -16.60 -1.80 5.52
C TYR A 198 -17.29 -3.15 5.77
N ARG A 199 -17.74 -3.84 4.72
CA ARG A 199 -18.40 -5.14 4.84
C ARG A 199 -17.48 -6.20 5.41
N ASN A 200 -16.24 -6.27 4.93
CA ASN A 200 -15.25 -7.22 5.41
C ASN A 200 -14.92 -6.95 6.89
N ALA A 201 -14.78 -5.67 7.29
CA ALA A 201 -14.45 -5.28 8.66
C ALA A 201 -15.61 -5.58 9.63
N THR A 202 -16.84 -5.23 9.25
CA THR A 202 -18.03 -5.53 10.06
C THR A 202 -18.27 -7.02 10.20
N GLN A 203 -18.03 -7.80 9.14
CA GLN A 203 -18.06 -9.26 9.22
C GLN A 203 -16.96 -9.81 10.13
N LEU A 204 -15.73 -9.27 10.05
CA LEU A 204 -14.63 -9.62 10.96
C LEU A 204 -15.03 -9.37 12.42
N PHE A 205 -15.54 -8.18 12.73
CA PHE A 205 -15.95 -7.82 14.08
C PHE A 205 -17.04 -8.76 14.59
N HIS A 206 -18.02 -9.07 13.76
CA HIS A 206 -19.07 -10.03 14.09
C HIS A 206 -18.51 -11.42 14.39
N ASP A 207 -17.71 -11.99 13.49
CA ASP A 207 -17.20 -13.36 13.63
C ASP A 207 -16.25 -13.53 14.82
N ALA A 208 -15.40 -12.54 15.10
CA ALA A 208 -14.48 -12.64 16.24
C ALA A 208 -15.13 -12.31 17.60
N LEU A 209 -16.14 -11.42 17.66
CA LEU A 209 -16.91 -11.22 18.90
C LEU A 209 -17.63 -12.50 19.34
N LEU A 210 -18.04 -13.34 18.37
CA LEU A 210 -18.64 -14.66 18.63
C LEU A 210 -17.60 -15.78 18.84
N GLY A 211 -16.30 -15.47 18.81
CA GLY A 211 -15.23 -16.44 18.99
C GLY A 211 -15.13 -17.49 17.87
N ARG A 212 -15.62 -17.18 16.66
CA ARG A 212 -15.61 -18.10 15.51
C ARG A 212 -14.31 -18.07 14.69
N LEU A 213 -13.42 -17.12 14.98
CA LEU A 213 -12.16 -16.93 14.26
C LEU A 213 -10.99 -17.53 15.04
N ASP A 214 -10.15 -18.24 14.30
CA ASP A 214 -8.86 -18.77 14.74
C ASP A 214 -7.76 -17.69 14.63
N ASP A 215 -6.69 -17.81 15.40
CA ASP A 215 -5.64 -16.77 15.48
C ASP A 215 -5.01 -16.47 14.13
N ALA A 216 -4.73 -17.54 13.37
CA ALA A 216 -4.17 -17.45 12.03
C ALA A 216 -5.13 -16.78 11.04
N ALA A 217 -6.45 -16.86 11.26
CA ALA A 217 -7.43 -16.16 10.44
C ALA A 217 -7.44 -14.65 10.75
N MET A 218 -7.35 -14.29 12.03
CA MET A 218 -7.28 -12.90 12.48
C MET A 218 -6.02 -12.18 11.99
N GLU A 219 -4.85 -12.83 12.07
CA GLU A 219 -3.58 -12.29 11.56
C GLU A 219 -3.65 -12.00 10.05
N ARG A 220 -4.16 -12.95 9.26
CA ARG A 220 -4.32 -12.79 7.81
C ARG A 220 -5.27 -11.64 7.47
N LEU A 221 -6.35 -11.50 8.22
CA LEU A 221 -7.33 -10.45 8.01
C LEU A 221 -6.73 -9.07 8.34
N HIS A 222 -5.98 -8.92 9.43
CA HIS A 222 -5.27 -7.67 9.76
C HIS A 222 -4.33 -7.20 8.64
N LEU A 223 -3.55 -8.14 8.09
CA LEU A 223 -2.67 -7.86 6.95
C LEU A 223 -3.43 -7.46 5.70
N GLN A 224 -4.53 -8.15 5.44
CA GLN A 224 -5.41 -7.83 4.33
C GLN A 224 -5.97 -6.41 4.48
N PHE A 225 -6.43 -6.01 5.67
CA PHE A 225 -6.89 -4.65 5.92
C PHE A 225 -5.79 -3.61 5.73
N ALA A 226 -4.59 -3.83 6.28
CA ALA A 226 -3.46 -2.92 6.07
C ALA A 226 -3.13 -2.73 4.58
N ALA A 227 -3.20 -3.82 3.80
CA ALA A 227 -2.99 -3.80 2.35
C ALA A 227 -4.10 -3.05 1.61
N GLU A 228 -5.37 -3.31 1.94
CA GLU A 228 -6.52 -2.68 1.33
C GLU A 228 -6.58 -1.17 1.65
N VAL A 229 -6.21 -0.78 2.87
CA VAL A 229 -6.04 0.61 3.31
C VAL A 229 -4.95 1.32 2.50
N ALA A 230 -3.79 0.70 2.32
CA ALA A 230 -2.73 1.25 1.49
C ALA A 230 -3.12 1.35 0.02
N ALA A 231 -3.86 0.36 -0.51
CA ALA A 231 -4.37 0.38 -1.87
C ALA A 231 -5.41 1.48 -2.09
N LEU A 232 -6.28 1.73 -1.10
CA LEU A 232 -7.27 2.81 -1.12
C LEU A 232 -6.59 4.18 -1.13
N GLU A 233 -5.52 4.34 -0.36
CA GLU A 233 -4.75 5.59 -0.32
C GLU A 233 -3.98 5.85 -1.62
N ALA A 234 -3.44 4.80 -2.24
CA ALA A 234 -2.85 4.88 -3.59
C ALA A 234 -3.90 5.23 -4.65
N GLY A 235 -5.06 4.58 -4.64
CA GLY A 235 -6.17 4.89 -5.56
C GLY A 235 -6.72 6.30 -5.38
N ARG A 236 -6.68 6.84 -4.15
CA ARG A 236 -7.06 8.22 -3.84
C ARG A 236 -6.10 9.23 -4.47
N ALA A 237 -4.79 8.99 -4.40
CA ALA A 237 -3.80 9.86 -5.06
C ALA A 237 -4.07 9.96 -6.57
N ALA A 238 -4.36 8.82 -7.21
CA ALA A 238 -4.72 8.77 -8.63
C ALA A 238 -6.05 9.47 -8.95
N SER A 239 -7.04 9.39 -8.05
CA SER A 239 -8.34 10.05 -8.25
C SER A 239 -8.23 11.59 -8.29
N TRP A 240 -7.17 12.19 -7.72
CA TRP A 240 -6.97 13.64 -7.76
C TRP A 240 -6.84 14.18 -9.19
N PHE A 241 -6.36 13.35 -10.12
CA PHE A 241 -6.14 13.74 -11.51
C PHE A 241 -7.42 13.66 -12.38
N GLU A 242 -8.50 13.03 -11.90
CA GLU A 242 -9.79 13.03 -12.61
C GLU A 242 -10.57 14.34 -12.33
N ALA A 243 -11.27 14.90 -13.32
CA ALA A 243 -12.10 16.10 -13.14
C ALA A 243 -13.44 15.74 -12.44
N GLY A 244 -13.75 16.35 -11.28
CA GLY A 244 -15.01 16.18 -10.55
C GLY A 244 -14.91 16.52 -9.05
N ASP A 245 -16.03 16.46 -8.30
CA ASP A 245 -16.27 16.83 -6.87
C ASP A 245 -15.36 16.19 -5.77
N ILE A 246 -14.09 15.94 -6.06
CA ILE A 246 -13.22 14.94 -5.41
C ILE A 246 -12.58 15.45 -4.11
N ARG A 247 -12.38 16.77 -3.95
CA ARG A 247 -11.76 17.35 -2.73
C ARG A 247 -12.57 17.06 -1.48
N MET A 248 -13.90 17.00 -1.60
CA MET A 248 -14.82 16.80 -0.48
C MET A 248 -14.95 15.32 -0.10
N ARG A 249 -14.96 14.42 -1.11
CA ARG A 249 -14.89 12.96 -0.89
C ARG A 249 -13.56 12.53 -0.29
N SER A 250 -12.45 13.15 -0.67
CA SER A 250 -11.12 12.83 -0.10
C SER A 250 -11.06 12.99 1.42
N ARG A 251 -11.78 13.96 2.00
CA ARG A 251 -11.79 14.18 3.46
C ARG A 251 -12.59 13.09 4.18
N GLN A 252 -13.77 12.74 3.65
CA GLN A 252 -14.62 11.71 4.23
C GLN A 252 -13.97 10.32 4.14
N LEU A 253 -13.24 10.05 3.05
CA LEU A 253 -12.44 8.83 2.91
C LEU A 253 -11.35 8.73 3.98
N HIS A 254 -10.66 9.84 4.29
CA HIS A 254 -9.68 9.86 5.38
C HIS A 254 -10.34 9.67 6.75
N ALA A 255 -11.51 10.28 6.99
CA ALA A 255 -12.27 10.09 8.22
C ALA A 255 -12.66 8.62 8.41
N PHE A 256 -13.30 8.01 7.39
CA PHE A 256 -13.63 6.59 7.37
C PHE A 256 -12.41 5.69 7.62
N ASN A 257 -11.29 5.98 6.95
CA ASN A 257 -10.08 5.17 7.08
C ASN A 257 -9.47 5.31 8.48
N ALA A 258 -9.49 6.52 9.05
CA ALA A 258 -9.04 6.76 10.42
C ALA A 258 -9.93 6.07 11.45
N SER A 259 -11.26 6.17 11.34
CA SER A 259 -12.19 5.49 12.24
C SER A 259 -12.10 3.97 12.12
N LEU A 260 -11.92 3.43 10.90
CA LEU A 260 -11.69 2.01 10.68
C LEU A 260 -10.42 1.52 11.39
N MET A 261 -9.31 2.23 11.23
CA MET A 261 -8.04 1.87 11.85
C MET A 261 -8.12 1.91 13.38
N VAL A 262 -8.76 2.94 13.94
CA VAL A 262 -8.95 3.09 15.38
C VAL A 262 -9.79 1.92 15.93
N ALA A 263 -10.96 1.65 15.32
CA ALA A 263 -11.82 0.52 15.73
C ALA A 263 -11.10 -0.82 15.61
N LEU A 264 -10.33 -1.05 14.53
CA LEU A 264 -9.57 -2.28 14.33
C LEU A 264 -8.49 -2.46 15.41
N THR A 265 -7.82 -1.39 15.83
CA THR A 265 -6.78 -1.46 16.87
C THR A 265 -7.35 -1.77 18.24
N THR A 266 -8.43 -1.12 18.65
CA THR A 266 -9.11 -1.40 19.93
C THR A 266 -9.76 -2.79 19.93
N PHE A 267 -10.26 -3.22 18.78
CA PHE A 267 -10.75 -4.58 18.63
C PHE A 267 -9.66 -5.63 18.82
N HIS A 268 -8.48 -5.40 18.23
CA HIS A 268 -7.36 -6.32 18.35
C HIS A 268 -6.88 -6.43 19.80
N THR A 269 -6.77 -5.31 20.52
CA THR A 269 -6.35 -5.29 21.93
C THR A 269 -7.34 -6.05 22.80
N LEU A 270 -8.65 -5.82 22.60
CA LEU A 270 -9.71 -6.54 23.31
C LEU A 270 -9.66 -8.04 23.01
N HIS A 271 -9.45 -8.41 21.74
CA HIS A 271 -9.37 -9.81 21.32
C HIS A 271 -8.16 -10.52 21.94
N ARG A 272 -6.97 -9.91 21.93
CA ARG A 272 -5.76 -10.47 22.56
C ARG A 272 -5.91 -10.63 24.07
N LEU A 273 -6.53 -9.66 24.73
CA LEU A 273 -6.83 -9.76 26.17
C LEU A 273 -7.72 -10.99 26.44
N MET A 274 -8.80 -11.16 25.68
CA MET A 274 -9.70 -12.31 25.82
C MET A 274 -8.99 -13.64 25.55
N GLN A 275 -8.15 -13.70 24.52
CA GLN A 275 -7.42 -14.90 24.17
C GLN A 275 -6.45 -15.33 25.27
N ARG A 276 -5.74 -14.37 25.86
CA ARG A 276 -4.78 -14.66 26.93
C ARG A 276 -5.46 -15.14 28.20
N LEU A 277 -6.55 -14.49 28.60
CA LEU A 277 -7.34 -14.93 29.75
C LEU A 277 -7.80 -16.37 29.55
N ARG A 278 -8.26 -16.74 28.34
CA ARG A 278 -8.56 -18.13 27.98
C ARG A 278 -7.34 -19.05 28.07
N ALA A 279 -6.18 -18.63 27.58
CA ALA A 279 -4.93 -19.41 27.61
C ALA A 279 -4.38 -19.63 29.03
N GLN A 280 -4.67 -18.72 29.96
CA GLN A 280 -4.34 -18.84 31.38
C GLN A 280 -5.37 -19.65 32.17
N ASN A 281 -6.33 -20.31 31.49
CA ASN A 281 -7.50 -20.98 32.08
C ASN A 281 -8.39 -20.06 32.92
N GLU A 282 -8.30 -18.74 32.75
CA GLU A 282 -9.18 -17.77 33.40
C GLU A 282 -10.47 -17.58 32.59
N THR A 283 -11.47 -18.41 32.83
CA THR A 283 -12.73 -18.40 32.06
C THR A 283 -13.78 -17.41 32.59
N LEU A 284 -13.64 -16.95 33.83
CA LEU A 284 -14.62 -16.08 34.50
C LEU A 284 -14.85 -14.76 33.74
N VAL A 285 -13.77 -14.04 33.39
CA VAL A 285 -13.87 -12.75 32.70
C VAL A 285 -14.48 -12.91 31.28
N PRO A 286 -14.00 -13.83 30.42
CA PRO A 286 -14.63 -14.07 29.12
C PRO A 286 -16.11 -14.47 29.18
N GLN A 287 -16.53 -15.25 30.17
CA GLN A 287 -17.92 -15.69 30.33
C GLN A 287 -18.87 -14.51 30.61
N HIS A 288 -18.48 -13.61 31.51
CA HIS A 288 -19.30 -12.44 31.84
C HIS A 288 -19.36 -11.38 30.72
N LEU A 289 -18.36 -11.33 29.83
CA LEU A 289 -18.35 -10.43 28.66
C LEU A 289 -19.09 -10.98 27.44
N GLN A 290 -19.27 -12.29 27.35
CA GLN A 290 -19.94 -12.96 26.24
C GLN A 290 -21.34 -12.39 25.88
N PRO A 291 -22.24 -12.08 26.83
CA PRO A 291 -23.54 -11.47 26.48
C PRO A 291 -23.37 -10.08 25.84
N LEU A 292 -22.44 -9.26 26.34
CA LEU A 292 -22.15 -7.94 25.76
C LEU A 292 -21.60 -8.05 24.33
N PHE A 293 -20.73 -9.03 24.08
CA PHE A 293 -20.22 -9.30 22.73
C PHE A 293 -21.31 -9.77 21.78
N ALA A 294 -22.24 -10.62 22.25
CA ALA A 294 -23.37 -11.07 21.46
C ALA A 294 -24.26 -9.89 21.03
N ASP A 295 -24.61 -9.00 21.97
CA ASP A 295 -25.42 -7.80 21.69
C ASP A 295 -24.75 -6.89 20.65
N LEU A 296 -23.46 -6.59 20.84
CA LEU A 296 -22.69 -5.77 19.91
C LEU A 296 -22.59 -6.43 18.53
N SER A 297 -22.37 -7.74 18.48
CA SER A 297 -22.25 -8.49 17.22
C SER A 297 -23.56 -8.49 16.40
N GLN A 298 -24.72 -8.51 17.07
CA GLN A 298 -26.03 -8.45 16.41
C GLN A 298 -26.37 -7.03 15.94
N ALA A 299 -25.96 -6.01 16.70
CA ALA A 299 -26.16 -4.61 16.32
C ALA A 299 -25.43 -4.25 15.00
N LEU A 300 -24.33 -4.95 14.68
CA LEU A 300 -23.55 -4.75 13.46
C LEU A 300 -24.20 -5.29 12.17
N LEU A 301 -25.22 -6.16 12.26
CA LEU A 301 -25.85 -6.81 11.12
C LEU A 301 -27.20 -6.17 10.74
N VAL A 302 -27.56 -6.29 9.46
CA VAL A 302 -28.86 -5.97 8.87
C VAL A 302 -29.33 -7.24 8.13
N GLU A 303 -30.44 -7.84 8.57
CA GLU A 303 -30.95 -9.11 7.98
C GLU A 303 -29.87 -10.22 7.91
N ASP A 304 -29.18 -10.48 9.03
CA ASP A 304 -28.12 -11.49 9.17
C ASP A 304 -26.88 -11.31 8.28
N ALA A 305 -26.73 -10.14 7.64
CA ALA A 305 -25.57 -9.79 6.85
C ALA A 305 -25.06 -8.38 7.19
N PRO A 306 -23.76 -8.07 6.98
CA PRO A 306 -23.31 -6.70 7.11
C PRO A 306 -23.95 -5.81 6.04
N ALA A 307 -24.19 -4.54 6.37
CA ALA A 307 -24.89 -3.61 5.49
C ALA A 307 -24.20 -3.52 4.11
N ARG A 308 -24.98 -3.71 3.04
CA ARG A 308 -24.50 -3.76 1.65
C ARG A 308 -24.38 -2.37 1.03
N SER A 309 -25.06 -1.39 1.61
CA SER A 309 -25.08 -0.01 1.16
C SER A 309 -24.93 0.94 2.35
N ALA A 310 -24.42 2.14 2.09
CA ALA A 310 -24.33 3.18 3.11
C ALA A 310 -25.70 3.66 3.61
N ARG A 311 -26.79 3.42 2.87
CA ARG A 311 -28.16 3.62 3.38
C ARG A 311 -28.52 2.56 4.43
N GLU A 312 -28.27 1.29 4.15
CA GLU A 312 -28.46 0.20 5.11
C GLU A 312 -27.60 0.39 6.37
N ALA A 313 -26.41 0.97 6.24
CA ALA A 313 -25.56 1.31 7.39
C ALA A 313 -26.22 2.32 8.36
N GLY A 314 -27.25 3.07 7.91
CA GLY A 314 -28.08 3.88 8.80
C GLY A 314 -28.83 3.04 9.84
N VAL A 315 -29.32 1.86 9.45
CA VAL A 315 -29.98 0.91 10.37
C VAL A 315 -28.97 0.40 11.41
N THR A 316 -27.76 0.03 10.97
CA THR A 316 -26.66 -0.37 11.86
C THR A 316 -26.32 0.76 12.85
N ARG A 317 -26.26 2.01 12.37
CA ARG A 317 -26.00 3.18 13.21
C ARG A 317 -27.08 3.38 14.28
N GLU A 318 -28.35 3.28 13.90
CA GLU A 318 -29.49 3.41 14.82
C GLU A 318 -29.47 2.32 15.90
N ARG A 319 -29.14 1.07 15.53
CA ARG A 319 -28.99 -0.03 16.48
C ARG A 319 -27.85 0.20 17.47
N LEU A 320 -26.69 0.66 16.99
CA LEU A 320 -25.57 1.01 17.86
C LEU A 320 -25.89 2.20 18.77
N ALA A 321 -26.58 3.23 18.25
CA ALA A 321 -27.01 4.37 19.06
C ALA A 321 -28.05 3.95 20.12
N ALA A 322 -28.96 3.03 19.81
CA ALA A 322 -29.88 2.47 20.80
C ALA A 322 -29.13 1.70 21.91
N LEU A 323 -28.09 0.94 21.54
CA LEU A 323 -27.25 0.23 22.49
C LEU A 323 -26.50 1.22 23.42
N SER A 324 -26.02 2.36 22.89
CA SER A 324 -25.29 3.37 23.70
C SER A 324 -26.11 3.93 24.87
N LEU A 325 -27.44 3.96 24.77
CA LEU A 325 -28.34 4.44 25.84
C LEU A 325 -28.39 3.47 27.03
N SER A 326 -28.29 2.16 26.77
CA SER A 326 -28.35 1.12 27.80
C SER A 326 -26.97 0.62 28.25
N LEU A 327 -25.90 0.99 27.53
CA LEU A 327 -24.54 0.51 27.74
C LEU A 327 -24.00 0.80 29.15
N PRO A 328 -24.12 2.02 29.73
CA PRO A 328 -23.55 2.30 31.06
C PRO A 328 -24.18 1.45 32.17
N GLN A 329 -25.50 1.23 32.10
CA GLN A 329 -26.23 0.41 33.07
C GLN A 329 -25.83 -1.06 32.95
N ARG A 330 -25.68 -1.58 31.72
CA ARG A 330 -25.23 -2.97 31.48
C ARG A 330 -23.79 -3.19 31.96
N LEU A 331 -22.87 -2.25 31.68
CA LEU A 331 -21.48 -2.34 32.15
C LEU A 331 -21.41 -2.34 33.69
N ALA A 332 -22.22 -1.51 34.35
CA ALA A 332 -22.32 -1.49 35.81
C ALA A 332 -22.90 -2.80 36.37
N ALA A 333 -23.92 -3.37 35.72
CA ALA A 333 -24.51 -4.65 36.11
C ALA A 333 -23.47 -5.78 36.03
N VAL A 334 -22.77 -5.91 34.91
CA VAL A 334 -21.71 -6.93 34.73
C VAL A 334 -20.59 -6.75 35.75
N ARG A 335 -20.16 -5.53 36.02
CA ARG A 335 -19.17 -5.24 37.08
C ARG A 335 -19.67 -5.69 38.46
N SER A 336 -20.94 -5.42 38.77
CA SER A 336 -21.53 -5.77 40.07
C SER A 336 -21.68 -7.29 40.25
N GLU A 337 -22.13 -8.01 39.21
CA GLU A 337 -22.24 -9.47 39.19
C GLU A 337 -20.87 -10.13 39.35
N PHE A 338 -19.88 -9.66 38.59
CA PHE A 338 -18.50 -10.14 38.69
C PHE A 338 -17.96 -9.95 40.11
N SER A 339 -18.15 -8.77 40.70
CA SER A 339 -17.71 -8.48 42.07
C SER A 339 -18.42 -9.34 43.13
N ALA A 340 -19.65 -9.77 42.87
CA ALA A 340 -20.42 -10.62 43.77
C ALA A 340 -19.86 -12.03 43.86
N GLY A 341 -19.33 -12.58 42.76
CA GLY A 341 -18.74 -13.92 42.71
C GLY A 341 -17.53 -14.09 43.65
N PHE A 342 -16.78 -13.03 43.92
CA PHE A 342 -15.58 -13.05 44.77
C PHE A 342 -15.83 -12.72 46.26
N ARG A 343 -17.08 -12.49 46.68
CA ARG A 343 -17.38 -12.13 48.09
C ARG A 343 -17.23 -13.30 49.07
N ASN A 344 -17.12 -14.55 48.59
CA ASN A 344 -17.16 -15.74 49.44
C ASN A 344 -15.81 -16.46 49.64
N GLU A 345 -14.70 -16.01 49.04
CA GLU A 345 -13.41 -16.72 49.12
C GLU A 345 -12.26 -15.82 49.63
N PHE A 346 -11.87 -16.03 50.90
CA PHE A 346 -10.84 -15.24 51.60
C PHE A 346 -9.39 -15.58 51.21
N LYS A 347 -9.14 -16.67 50.46
CA LYS A 347 -7.79 -17.23 50.28
C LYS A 347 -6.96 -16.66 49.12
N GLU A 348 -7.55 -15.88 48.20
CA GLU A 348 -6.83 -15.41 46.99
C GLU A 348 -7.02 -13.92 46.69
N GLN A 349 -6.79 -13.04 47.67
CA GLN A 349 -6.96 -11.58 47.50
C GLN A 349 -6.10 -10.98 46.35
N ALA A 350 -4.92 -11.53 46.06
CA ALA A 350 -4.06 -11.04 44.99
C ALA A 350 -4.55 -11.45 43.58
N ALA A 351 -4.93 -12.73 43.39
CA ALA A 351 -5.50 -13.21 42.13
C ALA A 351 -6.85 -12.53 41.84
N ASN A 352 -7.67 -12.33 42.88
CA ASN A 352 -8.94 -11.59 42.79
C ASN A 352 -8.73 -10.12 42.38
N ALA A 353 -7.62 -9.50 42.79
CA ALA A 353 -7.29 -8.13 42.37
C ALA A 353 -6.87 -8.08 40.89
N GLU A 354 -6.09 -9.04 40.40
CA GLU A 354 -5.68 -9.13 39.00
C GLU A 354 -6.87 -9.36 38.07
N GLN A 355 -7.79 -10.27 38.42
CA GLN A 355 -8.99 -10.56 37.64
C GLN A 355 -9.99 -9.40 37.62
N ARG A 356 -10.13 -8.65 38.72
CA ARG A 356 -10.93 -7.40 38.74
C ARG A 356 -10.39 -6.34 37.79
N LEU A 357 -9.06 -6.22 37.73
CA LEU A 357 -8.42 -5.29 36.81
C LEU A 357 -8.57 -5.71 35.35
N ALA A 358 -8.44 -7.01 35.07
CA ALA A 358 -8.67 -7.55 33.74
C ALA A 358 -10.12 -7.30 33.29
N MET A 359 -11.10 -7.50 34.18
CA MET A 359 -12.51 -7.20 33.93
C MET A 359 -12.74 -5.71 33.66
N ASP A 360 -12.24 -4.82 34.51
CA ASP A 360 -12.40 -3.37 34.33
C ASP A 360 -11.76 -2.88 33.02
N THR A 361 -10.59 -3.41 32.69
CA THR A 361 -9.92 -3.12 31.41
C THR A 361 -10.76 -3.61 30.23
N ALA A 362 -11.30 -4.82 30.30
CA ALA A 362 -12.10 -5.38 29.23
C ALA A 362 -13.42 -4.61 29.02
N LEU A 363 -14.08 -4.18 30.10
CA LEU A 363 -15.29 -3.35 30.03
C LEU A 363 -15.00 -1.97 29.40
N GLU A 364 -13.88 -1.35 29.74
CA GLU A 364 -13.48 -0.06 29.16
C GLU A 364 -13.08 -0.19 27.68
N LEU A 365 -12.31 -1.23 27.33
CA LEU A 365 -11.98 -1.53 25.92
C LEU A 365 -13.23 -1.83 25.10
N PHE A 366 -14.21 -2.55 25.67
CA PHE A 366 -15.49 -2.81 25.01
C PHE A 366 -16.30 -1.52 24.80
N ARG A 367 -16.37 -0.64 25.82
CA ARG A 367 -17.02 0.67 25.69
C ARG A 367 -16.37 1.51 24.60
N ARG A 368 -15.03 1.58 24.59
CA ARG A 368 -14.25 2.29 23.58
C ARG A 368 -14.49 1.72 22.18
N LEU A 369 -14.48 0.39 22.04
CA LEU A 369 -14.77 -0.28 20.77
C LEU A 369 -16.17 0.05 20.27
N HIS A 370 -17.18 0.07 21.16
CA HIS A 370 -18.54 0.45 20.81
C HIS A 370 -18.61 1.87 20.24
N ASP A 371 -18.01 2.85 20.93
CA ASP A 371 -17.99 4.25 20.50
C ASP A 371 -17.28 4.42 19.14
N GLU A 372 -16.16 3.70 18.95
CA GLU A 372 -15.37 3.72 17.72
C GLU A 372 -16.09 3.05 16.54
N LEU A 373 -16.84 1.96 16.79
CA LEU A 373 -17.71 1.34 15.79
C LEU A 373 -18.88 2.24 15.40
N LEU A 374 -19.50 2.93 16.36
CA LEU A 374 -20.56 3.91 16.08
C LEU A 374 -20.03 5.05 15.20
N ALA A 375 -18.82 5.55 15.47
CA ALA A 375 -18.15 6.55 14.65
C ALA A 375 -17.86 6.02 13.23
N LEU A 376 -17.30 4.82 13.11
CA LEU A 376 -17.02 4.15 11.82
C LEU A 376 -18.27 4.00 10.95
N VAL A 377 -19.36 3.48 11.52
CA VAL A 377 -20.64 3.31 10.81
C VAL A 377 -21.23 4.69 10.46
N GLY A 378 -21.08 5.68 11.34
CA GLY A 378 -21.47 7.07 11.09
C GLY A 378 -20.75 7.69 9.90
N ASP A 379 -19.42 7.54 9.84
CA ASP A 379 -18.57 8.04 8.75
C ASP A 379 -18.92 7.35 7.41
N TYR A 380 -19.16 6.04 7.44
CA TYR A 380 -19.57 5.29 6.25
C TYR A 380 -20.96 5.69 5.76
N HIS A 381 -21.93 5.88 6.66
CA HIS A 381 -23.27 6.36 6.32
C HIS A 381 -23.22 7.77 5.71
N ALA A 382 -22.42 8.67 6.30
CA ALA A 382 -22.21 10.03 5.81
C ALA A 382 -21.57 10.07 4.41
N LEU A 383 -20.85 9.02 4.01
CA LEU A 383 -20.27 8.87 2.67
C LEU A 383 -21.34 8.83 1.56
N ALA A 384 -22.58 8.39 1.86
CA ALA A 384 -23.70 8.38 0.90
C ALA A 384 -24.55 9.64 0.90
N GLY A 385 -24.50 10.45 1.97
CA GLY A 385 -25.20 11.72 2.04
C GLY A 385 -24.45 12.80 1.25
N ARG A 386 -25.02 13.28 0.13
CA ARG A 386 -24.54 14.52 -0.49
C ARG A 386 -24.76 15.67 0.51
N LEU A 387 -23.67 16.36 0.85
CA LEU A 387 -23.60 17.72 1.42
C LEU A 387 -24.69 18.10 2.44
N THR A 388 -24.44 17.87 3.72
CA THR A 388 -24.95 18.78 4.76
C THR A 388 -24.04 18.75 5.98
N LEU A 389 -23.41 19.91 6.25
CA LEU A 389 -23.15 20.44 7.59
C LEU A 389 -22.40 19.49 8.56
N VAL A 390 -21.08 19.39 8.42
CA VAL A 390 -20.22 19.05 9.56
C VAL A 390 -19.68 20.37 10.13
N PRO A 391 -20.05 20.77 11.36
CA PRO A 391 -19.52 21.98 11.98
C PRO A 391 -18.00 21.87 12.12
N ALA A 392 -17.30 22.98 11.92
CA ALA A 392 -15.84 23.06 11.97
C ALA A 392 -15.20 22.82 13.36
N GLY A 393 -15.98 22.40 14.36
CA GLY A 393 -15.57 22.36 15.78
C GLY A 393 -14.79 21.12 16.24
N THR A 394 -14.76 20.02 15.46
CA THR A 394 -14.06 18.78 15.87
C THR A 394 -13.10 18.30 14.78
N GLN A 395 -12.42 19.24 14.13
CA GLN A 395 -11.50 18.96 13.04
C GLN A 395 -10.17 18.41 13.57
N ARG A 396 -10.02 17.08 13.62
CA ARG A 396 -8.67 16.48 13.68
C ARG A 396 -7.95 16.83 12.38
N LYS A 397 -6.83 17.55 12.47
CA LYS A 397 -5.98 17.96 11.35
C LYS A 397 -5.60 16.72 10.52
N ILE A 398 -6.27 16.52 9.39
CA ILE A 398 -6.05 15.37 8.51
C ILE A 398 -4.71 15.59 7.80
N LEU A 399 -3.68 14.93 8.30
CA LEU A 399 -2.33 14.94 7.73
C LEU A 399 -2.16 13.69 6.86
N SER A 400 -1.59 13.88 5.67
CA SER A 400 -1.45 12.85 4.64
C SER A 400 -0.36 11.83 5.01
N TYR A 401 -0.64 10.55 4.74
CA TYR A 401 0.37 9.49 4.79
C TYR A 401 1.59 9.83 3.92
N SER A 402 2.78 9.87 4.54
CA SER A 402 4.05 10.09 3.84
C SER A 402 4.93 8.84 3.98
N PRO A 403 5.03 8.00 2.94
CA PRO A 403 5.92 6.86 2.97
C PRO A 403 7.37 7.35 3.01
N SER A 404 8.16 6.83 3.94
CA SER A 404 9.56 7.23 4.10
C SER A 404 10.48 6.06 3.76
N THR A 405 11.03 6.06 2.55
CA THR A 405 12.19 5.21 2.26
C THR A 405 13.36 5.71 3.11
N PRO A 406 14.17 4.83 3.73
CA PRO A 406 15.39 5.25 4.41
C PRO A 406 16.35 5.94 3.42
N PRO A 407 16.95 7.10 3.77
CA PRO A 407 17.79 7.87 2.85
C PRO A 407 18.98 7.07 2.33
N MET A 408 19.58 6.24 3.17
CA MET A 408 20.73 5.39 2.81
C MET A 408 20.42 4.41 1.67
N ILE A 409 19.20 3.85 1.63
CA ILE A 409 18.78 2.91 0.57
C ILE A 409 18.66 3.65 -0.76
N ALA A 410 18.14 4.88 -0.75
CA ALA A 410 18.08 5.69 -1.96
C ALA A 410 19.46 6.15 -2.43
N VAL A 411 20.37 6.50 -1.51
CA VAL A 411 21.75 6.88 -1.87
C VAL A 411 22.45 5.69 -2.53
N ALA A 412 22.35 4.50 -1.95
CA ALA A 412 22.90 3.28 -2.53
C ALA A 412 22.31 3.00 -3.92
N ALA A 413 20.98 3.16 -4.10
CA ALA A 413 20.34 3.00 -5.40
C ALA A 413 20.83 4.03 -6.43
N GLY A 414 21.02 5.29 -6.02
CA GLY A 414 21.59 6.36 -6.84
C GLY A 414 23.02 6.05 -7.30
N LEU A 415 23.89 5.72 -6.34
CA LEU A 415 25.29 5.34 -6.63
C LEU A 415 25.37 4.13 -7.56
N ARG A 416 24.52 3.12 -7.36
CA ARG A 416 24.44 1.94 -8.22
C ARG A 416 24.11 2.30 -9.67
N SER A 417 23.06 3.08 -9.90
CA SER A 417 22.68 3.48 -11.26
C SER A 417 23.75 4.37 -11.92
N ALA A 418 24.39 5.27 -11.16
CA ALA A 418 25.48 6.11 -11.66
C ALA A 418 26.69 5.26 -12.07
N ALA A 419 27.13 4.34 -11.20
CA ALA A 419 28.23 3.43 -11.48
C ALA A 419 27.93 2.49 -12.66
N ALA A 420 26.71 1.93 -12.72
CA ALA A 420 26.27 1.11 -13.83
C ALA A 420 26.31 1.87 -15.16
N LEU A 421 25.79 3.10 -15.22
CA LEU A 421 25.88 3.92 -16.43
C LEU A 421 27.33 4.17 -16.81
N LEU A 422 28.16 4.63 -15.86
CA LEU A 422 29.54 5.02 -16.15
C LEU A 422 30.36 3.83 -16.68
N LEU A 423 30.28 2.67 -16.02
CA LEU A 423 30.98 1.46 -16.46
C LEU A 423 30.53 1.01 -17.85
N LEU A 424 29.22 1.03 -18.12
CA LEU A 424 28.68 0.58 -19.41
C LEU A 424 28.93 1.58 -20.53
N ALA A 425 28.88 2.88 -20.24
CA ALA A 425 29.20 3.92 -21.20
C ALA A 425 30.70 3.89 -21.59
N LEU A 426 31.59 3.67 -20.61
CA LEU A 426 33.02 3.48 -20.86
C LEU A 426 33.29 2.20 -21.66
N ALA A 427 32.62 1.10 -21.32
CA ALA A 427 32.72 -0.14 -22.09
C ALA A 427 32.22 0.05 -23.53
N TRP A 428 31.09 0.73 -23.73
CA TRP A 428 30.57 1.06 -25.05
C TRP A 428 31.56 1.88 -25.88
N TYR A 429 32.13 2.93 -25.27
CA TYR A 429 33.12 3.78 -25.92
C TYR A 429 34.38 2.99 -26.32
N GLY A 430 34.83 2.05 -25.48
CA GLY A 430 35.99 1.21 -25.78
C GLY A 430 35.73 0.08 -26.79
N LEU A 431 34.58 -0.59 -26.70
CA LEU A 431 34.21 -1.69 -27.60
C LEU A 431 33.87 -1.21 -29.02
N ASN A 432 33.51 0.07 -29.17
CA ASN A 432 33.03 0.67 -30.41
C ASN A 432 31.90 -0.14 -31.08
N TRP A 433 31.09 -0.82 -30.27
CA TRP A 433 30.00 -1.65 -30.73
C TRP A 433 28.77 -0.76 -31.03
N PRO A 434 28.27 -0.68 -32.28
CA PRO A 434 27.26 0.32 -32.67
C PRO A 434 25.96 0.25 -31.86
N SER A 435 25.46 -0.96 -31.58
CA SER A 435 24.19 -1.16 -30.87
C SER A 435 24.33 -1.14 -29.34
N ALA A 436 25.54 -1.04 -28.78
CA ALA A 436 25.71 -1.07 -27.32
C ALA A 436 25.05 0.12 -26.62
N GLY A 437 24.85 1.26 -27.30
CA GLY A 437 24.07 2.38 -26.77
C GLY A 437 22.65 1.97 -26.34
N GLY A 438 22.01 1.06 -27.08
CA GLY A 438 20.73 0.46 -26.72
C GLY A 438 20.79 -0.37 -25.43
N ALA A 439 21.88 -1.12 -25.23
CA ALA A 439 22.12 -1.89 -24.01
C ALA A 439 22.31 -0.98 -22.79
N VAL A 440 23.06 0.12 -22.94
CA VAL A 440 23.27 1.13 -21.88
C VAL A 440 21.93 1.75 -21.46
N ILE A 441 21.13 2.19 -22.42
CA ILE A 441 19.81 2.80 -22.17
C ILE A 441 18.90 1.80 -21.45
N MET A 442 18.81 0.56 -21.94
CA MET A 442 17.97 -0.46 -21.29
C MET A 442 18.44 -0.79 -19.88
N THR A 443 19.75 -0.86 -19.65
CA THR A 443 20.30 -1.10 -18.31
C THR A 443 19.87 -0.01 -17.34
N VAL A 444 20.00 1.27 -17.74
CA VAL A 444 19.63 2.41 -16.88
C VAL A 444 18.13 2.46 -16.60
N ILE A 445 17.29 2.23 -17.61
CA ILE A 445 15.84 2.19 -17.44
C ILE A 445 15.45 1.16 -16.37
N PHE A 446 15.95 -0.07 -16.48
CA PHE A 446 15.59 -1.13 -15.54
C PHE A 446 16.27 -0.98 -14.18
N CYS A 447 17.49 -0.42 -14.11
CA CYS A 447 18.11 -0.05 -12.85
C CYS A 447 17.28 0.99 -12.06
N GLY A 448 16.70 1.99 -12.74
CA GLY A 448 15.82 2.98 -12.12
C GLY A 448 14.45 2.43 -11.74
N LEU A 449 13.80 1.68 -12.66
CA LEU A 449 12.51 1.04 -12.39
C LEU A 449 12.57 0.02 -11.27
N ALA A 450 13.63 -0.78 -11.22
CA ALA A 450 13.81 -1.78 -10.17
C ALA A 450 14.21 -1.15 -8.83
N ALA A 451 14.87 0.02 -8.80
CA ALA A 451 15.16 0.74 -7.55
C ALA A 451 13.91 1.20 -6.79
N SER A 452 12.81 1.42 -7.51
CA SER A 452 11.51 1.81 -6.95
C SER A 452 10.50 0.64 -6.86
N SER A 453 10.89 -0.55 -7.34
CA SER A 453 10.06 -1.75 -7.28
C SER A 453 10.14 -2.41 -5.90
N ALA A 454 9.01 -2.92 -5.42
CA ALA A 454 8.96 -3.76 -4.23
C ALA A 454 9.61 -5.15 -4.46
N ASP A 455 9.65 -5.61 -5.72
CA ASP A 455 10.29 -6.86 -6.13
C ASP A 455 11.13 -6.63 -7.41
N PRO A 456 12.38 -6.16 -7.25
CA PRO A 456 13.32 -5.95 -8.35
C PRO A 456 13.56 -7.22 -9.17
N ASP A 457 13.71 -8.36 -8.49
CA ASP A 457 14.10 -9.64 -9.09
C ASP A 457 12.99 -10.16 -10.03
N ALA A 458 11.74 -10.15 -9.57
CA ALA A 458 10.61 -10.57 -10.39
C ALA A 458 10.39 -9.62 -11.57
N LEU A 459 10.52 -8.30 -11.37
CA LEU A 459 10.39 -7.31 -12.43
C LEU A 459 11.39 -7.58 -13.57
N ILE A 460 12.67 -7.73 -13.23
CA ILE A 460 13.72 -7.95 -14.22
C ILE A 460 13.50 -9.31 -14.90
N ARG A 461 13.35 -10.40 -14.15
CA ARG A 461 13.17 -11.75 -14.73
C ARG A 461 11.97 -11.85 -15.68
N GLN A 462 10.81 -11.32 -15.27
CA GLN A 462 9.61 -11.38 -16.11
C GLN A 462 9.78 -10.54 -17.36
N THR A 463 10.38 -9.36 -17.25
CA THR A 463 10.56 -8.49 -18.41
C THR A 463 11.62 -9.05 -19.37
N THR A 464 12.69 -9.65 -18.87
CA THR A 464 13.70 -10.34 -19.69
C THR A 464 13.07 -11.47 -20.49
N LEU A 465 12.22 -12.28 -19.84
CA LEU A 465 11.50 -13.35 -20.53
C LEU A 465 10.54 -12.80 -21.59
N GLY A 466 9.81 -11.73 -21.28
CA GLY A 466 8.94 -11.04 -22.25
C GLY A 466 9.71 -10.51 -23.46
N PHE A 467 10.87 -9.91 -23.24
CA PHE A 467 11.75 -9.41 -24.31
C PHE A 467 12.28 -10.55 -25.18
N ALA A 468 12.80 -11.61 -24.56
CA ALA A 468 13.30 -12.78 -25.27
C ALA A 468 12.22 -13.46 -26.13
N LEU A 469 10.99 -13.53 -25.62
CA LEU A 469 9.84 -14.03 -26.39
C LEU A 469 9.45 -13.09 -27.53
N ALA A 470 9.51 -11.77 -27.34
CA ALA A 470 9.11 -10.81 -28.37
C ALA A 470 10.04 -10.80 -29.60
N VAL A 471 11.33 -11.07 -29.45
CA VAL A 471 12.31 -11.05 -30.56
C VAL A 471 11.89 -11.94 -31.75
N PRO A 472 11.61 -13.25 -31.59
CA PRO A 472 11.22 -14.09 -32.72
C PRO A 472 9.87 -13.68 -33.34
N PHE A 473 8.90 -13.22 -32.55
CA PHE A 473 7.62 -12.76 -33.09
C PHE A 473 7.74 -11.41 -33.81
N ALA A 474 8.58 -10.50 -33.32
CA ALA A 474 8.89 -9.25 -34.00
C ALA A 474 9.63 -9.51 -35.31
N PHE A 475 10.56 -10.48 -35.33
CA PHE A 475 11.23 -10.91 -36.55
C PHE A 475 10.22 -11.46 -37.58
N LEU A 476 9.32 -12.34 -37.15
CA LEU A 476 8.25 -12.87 -37.99
C LEU A 476 7.37 -11.75 -38.56
N CYS A 477 6.91 -10.83 -37.70
CA CYS A 477 6.06 -9.73 -38.11
C CYS A 477 6.79 -8.77 -39.07
N ALA A 478 8.02 -8.36 -38.76
CA ALA A 478 8.76 -7.39 -39.55
C ALA A 478 9.17 -7.94 -40.92
N PHE A 479 9.77 -9.12 -40.97
CA PHE A 479 10.38 -9.62 -42.22
C PHE A 479 9.44 -10.47 -43.08
N PHE A 480 8.47 -11.18 -42.48
CA PHE A 480 7.56 -12.04 -43.24
C PHE A 480 6.20 -11.40 -43.49
N MET A 481 5.67 -10.63 -42.53
CA MET A 481 4.34 -10.03 -42.69
C MET A 481 4.44 -8.64 -43.33
N LEU A 482 5.14 -7.68 -42.69
CA LEU A 482 5.14 -6.28 -43.12
C LEU A 482 5.77 -6.06 -44.51
N ASN A 483 6.61 -6.97 -45.00
CA ASN A 483 7.15 -6.91 -46.36
C ASN A 483 6.07 -7.09 -47.46
N HIS A 484 4.91 -7.66 -47.11
CA HIS A 484 3.81 -7.95 -48.05
C HIS A 484 2.60 -7.02 -47.86
N VAL A 485 2.76 -5.94 -47.09
CA VAL A 485 1.65 -5.16 -46.55
C VAL A 485 1.73 -3.73 -47.07
N GLU A 486 0.62 -3.25 -47.64
CA GLU A 486 0.49 -1.88 -48.13
C GLU A 486 -0.50 -1.07 -47.30
N GLY A 487 -0.07 0.12 -46.88
CA GLY A 487 -0.91 1.05 -46.15
C GLY A 487 -1.13 0.71 -44.67
N TYR A 488 -1.75 1.66 -43.98
CA TYR A 488 -1.81 1.67 -42.52
C TYR A 488 -2.71 0.57 -41.93
N GLY A 489 -3.91 0.34 -42.49
CA GLY A 489 -4.85 -0.64 -41.94
C GLY A 489 -4.31 -2.07 -41.98
N MET A 490 -3.51 -2.35 -43.00
CA MET A 490 -2.90 -3.64 -43.25
C MET A 490 -1.70 -3.87 -42.30
N LEU A 491 -0.95 -2.80 -41.96
CA LEU A 491 0.06 -2.79 -40.89
C LEU A 491 -0.57 -3.06 -39.52
N VAL A 492 -1.72 -2.44 -39.22
CA VAL A 492 -2.45 -2.70 -37.97
C VAL A 492 -2.83 -4.18 -37.88
N LEU A 493 -3.41 -4.75 -38.94
CA LEU A 493 -3.80 -6.17 -38.97
C LEU A 493 -2.61 -7.13 -38.75
N ALA A 494 -1.44 -6.82 -39.31
CA ALA A 494 -0.24 -7.63 -39.12
C ALA A 494 0.27 -7.61 -37.67
N MET A 495 0.24 -6.45 -37.00
CA MET A 495 0.75 -6.28 -35.64
C MET A 495 -0.26 -6.68 -34.55
N LEU A 496 -1.56 -6.56 -34.85
CA LEU A 496 -2.66 -6.77 -33.91
C LEU A 496 -2.60 -8.11 -33.14
N PRO A 497 -2.42 -9.29 -33.76
CA PRO A 497 -2.46 -10.56 -33.03
C PRO A 497 -1.37 -10.65 -31.95
N PHE A 498 -0.17 -10.15 -32.23
CA PHE A 498 0.95 -10.19 -31.30
C PHE A 498 0.74 -9.23 -30.13
N LEU A 499 0.39 -7.97 -30.43
CA LEU A 499 0.12 -6.96 -29.40
C LEU A 499 -1.10 -7.32 -28.55
N LEU A 500 -2.09 -7.99 -29.11
CA LEU A 500 -3.25 -8.52 -28.38
C LEU A 500 -2.83 -9.62 -27.42
N ALA A 501 -2.00 -10.58 -27.86
CA ALA A 501 -1.50 -11.66 -27.00
C ALA A 501 -0.66 -11.12 -25.82
N GLY A 502 0.27 -10.19 -26.09
CA GLY A 502 1.06 -9.55 -25.03
C GLY A 502 0.22 -8.70 -24.08
N SER A 503 -0.77 -7.97 -24.61
CA SER A 503 -1.71 -7.19 -23.80
C SER A 503 -2.59 -8.09 -22.93
N TYR A 504 -3.02 -9.24 -23.43
CA TYR A 504 -3.78 -10.22 -22.64
C TYR A 504 -2.95 -10.78 -21.49
N LEU A 505 -1.71 -11.17 -21.77
CA LEU A 505 -0.77 -11.65 -20.74
C LEU A 505 -0.49 -10.57 -19.66
N SER A 506 -0.49 -9.29 -20.06
CA SER A 506 -0.30 -8.17 -19.11
C SER A 506 -1.42 -8.07 -18.05
N THR A 507 -2.61 -8.62 -18.32
CA THR A 507 -3.75 -8.56 -17.39
C THR A 507 -3.64 -9.53 -16.22
N TRP A 508 -2.77 -10.55 -16.32
CA TRP A 508 -2.61 -11.57 -15.30
C TRP A 508 -1.54 -11.17 -14.28
N ARG A 509 -1.95 -10.89 -13.03
CA ARG A 509 -1.07 -10.37 -11.96
C ARG A 509 0.23 -11.15 -11.76
N LYS A 510 0.24 -12.46 -11.98
CA LYS A 510 1.44 -13.31 -11.80
C LYS A 510 2.47 -13.15 -12.92
N VAL A 511 2.04 -12.85 -14.14
CA VAL A 511 2.87 -12.83 -15.35
C VAL A 511 2.80 -11.49 -16.10
N ALA A 512 2.24 -10.47 -15.45
CA ALA A 512 2.02 -9.16 -16.05
C ALA A 512 3.30 -8.54 -16.62
N GLY A 513 4.45 -8.73 -15.95
CA GLY A 513 5.74 -8.25 -16.43
C GLY A 513 6.17 -8.88 -17.76
N ILE A 514 5.81 -10.15 -18.00
CA ILE A 514 6.10 -10.82 -19.28
C ILE A 514 5.31 -10.16 -20.40
N GLY A 515 4.02 -9.91 -20.19
CA GLY A 515 3.16 -9.27 -21.20
C GLY A 515 3.54 -7.81 -21.50
N ILE A 516 3.84 -7.03 -20.46
CA ILE A 516 4.32 -5.64 -20.62
C ILE A 516 5.67 -5.62 -21.37
N GLY A 517 6.60 -6.49 -20.96
CA GLY A 517 7.89 -6.63 -21.61
C GLY A 517 7.78 -7.02 -23.07
N PHE A 518 6.90 -7.99 -23.36
CA PHE A 518 6.62 -8.45 -24.71
C PHE A 518 6.13 -7.32 -25.61
N ASN A 519 5.10 -6.58 -25.20
CA ASN A 519 4.55 -5.49 -25.99
C ASN A 519 5.57 -4.38 -26.23
N LEU A 520 6.35 -4.02 -25.21
CA LEU A 520 7.35 -2.96 -25.31
C LEU A 520 8.46 -3.35 -26.29
N MET A 521 9.00 -4.57 -26.17
CA MET A 521 10.05 -5.06 -27.06
C MET A 521 9.54 -5.30 -28.47
N PHE A 522 8.34 -5.86 -28.63
CA PHE A 522 7.72 -6.06 -29.94
C PHE A 522 7.51 -4.72 -30.67
N ALA A 523 6.91 -3.74 -29.99
CA ALA A 523 6.73 -2.38 -30.52
C ALA A 523 8.07 -1.71 -30.89
N GLN A 524 9.08 -1.91 -30.04
CA GLN A 524 10.42 -1.36 -30.23
C GLN A 524 11.15 -2.01 -31.43
N MET A 525 10.99 -3.32 -31.65
CA MET A 525 11.68 -4.09 -32.68
C MET A 525 11.01 -4.04 -34.04
N VAL A 526 9.67 -4.06 -34.09
CA VAL A 526 8.95 -3.86 -35.36
C VAL A 526 9.16 -2.44 -35.88
N ALA A 527 9.38 -1.48 -34.97
CA ALA A 527 9.81 -0.10 -35.25
C ALA A 527 9.13 0.52 -36.50
N PRO A 528 7.80 0.65 -36.50
CA PRO A 528 7.09 1.25 -37.63
C PRO A 528 7.55 2.70 -37.84
N GLU A 529 8.23 2.95 -38.95
CA GLU A 529 8.78 4.25 -39.37
C GLU A 529 8.10 4.71 -40.68
N ASN A 530 8.16 6.01 -40.99
CA ASN A 530 7.59 6.56 -42.23
C ASN A 530 8.18 5.89 -43.48
N MET A 531 9.44 5.47 -43.40
CA MET A 531 10.14 4.68 -44.41
C MET A 531 10.73 3.43 -43.74
N MET A 532 10.06 2.29 -43.90
CA MET A 532 10.52 1.03 -43.33
C MET A 532 11.83 0.58 -43.98
N ARG A 533 12.86 0.37 -43.15
CA ARG A 533 14.13 -0.25 -43.55
C ARG A 533 14.22 -1.63 -42.93
N PHE A 534 14.39 -2.65 -43.76
CA PHE A 534 14.51 -4.03 -43.32
C PHE A 534 15.98 -4.46 -43.37
N ASP A 535 16.68 -4.39 -42.24
CA ASP A 535 18.03 -4.91 -42.08
C ASP A 535 18.07 -5.97 -40.97
N VAL A 536 18.32 -7.21 -41.36
CA VAL A 536 18.43 -8.36 -40.44
C VAL A 536 19.62 -8.20 -39.49
N THR A 537 20.72 -7.62 -39.97
CA THR A 537 21.95 -7.49 -39.17
C THR A 537 21.74 -6.49 -38.04
N SER A 538 21.22 -5.30 -38.36
CA SER A 538 20.84 -4.32 -37.34
C SER A 538 19.78 -4.85 -36.39
N PHE A 539 18.76 -5.56 -36.89
CA PHE A 539 17.72 -6.17 -36.06
C PHE A 539 18.31 -7.16 -35.04
N LEU A 540 19.16 -8.09 -35.48
CA LEU A 540 19.80 -9.06 -34.58
C LEU A 540 20.71 -8.36 -33.56
N ASN A 541 21.50 -7.38 -34.02
CA ASN A 541 22.41 -6.64 -33.15
C ASN A 541 21.66 -5.82 -32.08
N ASP A 542 20.60 -5.12 -32.47
CA ASP A 542 19.78 -4.31 -31.56
C ASP A 542 18.98 -5.16 -30.58
N SER A 543 18.45 -6.31 -31.04
CA SER A 543 17.72 -7.23 -30.17
C SER A 543 18.66 -7.87 -29.13
N MET A 544 19.86 -8.30 -29.53
CA MET A 544 20.89 -8.79 -28.62
C MET A 544 21.33 -7.72 -27.62
N ALA A 545 21.57 -6.50 -28.07
CA ALA A 545 21.96 -5.38 -27.20
C ALA A 545 20.88 -5.08 -26.15
N GLN A 546 19.60 -5.05 -26.52
CA GLN A 546 18.52 -4.77 -25.58
C GLN A 546 18.29 -5.89 -24.56
N VAL A 547 18.36 -7.16 -24.98
CA VAL A 547 18.28 -8.30 -24.05
C VAL A 547 19.49 -8.30 -23.11
N LEU A 548 20.69 -8.06 -23.64
CA LEU A 548 21.91 -7.94 -22.84
C LEU A 548 21.80 -6.81 -21.81
N GLY A 549 21.19 -5.67 -22.18
CA GLY A 549 20.95 -4.56 -21.25
C GLY A 549 20.12 -4.96 -20.02
N LEU A 550 19.12 -5.82 -20.17
CA LEU A 550 18.37 -6.35 -19.02
C LEU A 550 19.18 -7.32 -18.16
N VAL A 551 19.97 -8.18 -18.81
CA VAL A 551 20.86 -9.12 -18.10
C VAL A 551 21.92 -8.34 -17.31
N LEU A 552 22.48 -7.28 -17.90
CA LEU A 552 23.40 -6.37 -17.23
C LEU A 552 22.72 -5.62 -16.10
N ALA A 553 21.46 -5.17 -16.26
CA ALA A 553 20.70 -4.58 -15.16
C ALA A 553 20.60 -5.56 -13.97
N ALA A 554 20.25 -6.83 -14.24
CA ALA A 554 20.20 -7.88 -13.22
C ALA A 554 21.56 -8.06 -12.52
N LEU A 555 22.64 -8.11 -13.31
CA LEU A 555 24.01 -8.26 -12.82
C LEU A 555 24.41 -7.08 -11.93
N MET A 556 24.04 -5.84 -12.28
CA MET A 556 24.34 -4.66 -11.48
C MET A 556 23.64 -4.67 -10.12
N PHE A 557 22.47 -5.29 -10.00
CA PHE A 557 21.79 -5.52 -8.71
C PHE A 557 22.49 -6.54 -7.82
N VAL A 558 23.30 -7.42 -8.40
CA VAL A 558 24.12 -8.40 -7.67
C VAL A 558 25.48 -7.83 -7.31
N LEU A 559 26.14 -7.12 -8.25
CA LEU A 559 27.52 -6.67 -8.12
C LEU A 559 27.68 -5.34 -7.37
N ILE A 560 26.80 -4.37 -7.61
CA ILE A 560 26.96 -3.00 -7.10
C ILE A 560 25.92 -2.73 -6.02
N LEU A 561 26.34 -2.85 -4.75
CA LEU A 561 25.50 -2.68 -3.54
C LEU A 561 24.21 -3.53 -3.61
N PRO A 562 24.21 -4.78 -3.08
CA PRO A 562 23.06 -5.66 -3.20
C PRO A 562 21.78 -4.98 -2.70
N ALA A 563 20.72 -5.07 -3.50
CA ALA A 563 19.45 -4.43 -3.17
C ALA A 563 18.98 -4.87 -1.78
N HIS A 564 18.83 -3.91 -0.87
CA HIS A 564 17.98 -4.12 0.28
C HIS A 564 16.57 -4.36 -0.25
N ARG A 565 16.07 -5.59 -0.14
CA ARG A 565 14.65 -5.88 -0.41
C ARG A 565 13.84 -5.00 0.54
N GLN A 566 13.15 -4.00 -0.01
CA GLN A 566 12.13 -3.27 0.72
C GLN A 566 11.11 -4.31 1.19
N GLY A 567 11.00 -4.51 2.51
CA GLY A 567 10.29 -5.68 3.04
C GLY A 567 11.15 -6.72 3.75
N SER A 568 12.48 -6.52 3.84
CA SER A 568 13.34 -7.41 4.63
C SER A 568 12.85 -7.44 6.08
N GLN A 569 12.45 -8.63 6.52
CA GLN A 569 11.85 -8.84 7.84
C GLN A 569 12.71 -8.28 8.98
N ARG A 570 14.04 -8.47 8.91
CA ARG A 570 14.98 -7.96 9.92
C ARG A 570 14.99 -6.44 10.01
N HIS A 571 14.93 -5.76 8.86
CA HIS A 571 14.90 -4.30 8.80
C HIS A 571 13.57 -3.76 9.34
N ILE A 572 12.44 -4.38 8.96
CA ILE A 572 11.12 -4.01 9.46
C ILE A 572 11.07 -4.20 10.97
N ALA A 573 11.51 -5.35 11.48
CA ALA A 573 11.56 -5.62 12.92
C ALA A 573 12.36 -4.52 13.65
N ALA A 574 13.59 -4.22 13.21
CA ALA A 574 14.40 -3.16 13.82
C ALA A 574 13.71 -1.79 13.77
N ALA A 575 13.10 -1.42 12.63
CA ALA A 575 12.41 -0.16 12.46
C ALA A 575 11.15 -0.02 13.36
N LEU A 576 10.43 -1.12 13.63
CA LEU A 576 9.28 -1.13 14.54
C LEU A 576 9.72 -0.78 15.97
N TRP A 577 10.80 -1.41 16.46
CA TRP A 577 11.37 -1.13 17.78
C TRP A 577 11.90 0.31 17.87
N ASP A 578 12.55 0.80 16.82
CA ASP A 578 13.07 2.17 16.80
C ASP A 578 11.94 3.21 16.83
N GLU A 579 10.80 2.95 16.20
CA GLU A 579 9.64 3.85 16.27
C GLU A 579 8.97 3.83 17.65
N ALA A 580 8.86 2.65 18.29
CA ALA A 580 8.38 2.55 19.67
C ALA A 580 9.32 3.29 20.66
N TRP A 581 10.63 3.19 20.46
CA TRP A 581 11.61 3.96 21.23
C TRP A 581 11.47 5.48 21.00
N GLN A 582 11.33 5.91 19.74
CA GLN A 582 11.18 7.32 19.41
C GLN A 582 9.89 7.92 19.98
N LEU A 583 8.82 7.14 20.11
CA LEU A 583 7.60 7.56 20.78
C LEU A 583 7.81 7.95 22.25
N CYS A 584 8.74 7.30 22.95
CA CYS A 584 9.01 7.62 24.36
C CYS A 584 9.77 8.95 24.54
N ILE A 585 10.65 9.30 23.60
CA ILE A 585 11.62 10.40 23.77
C ILE A 585 11.28 11.65 22.96
N SER A 586 10.55 11.50 21.86
CA SER A 586 10.29 12.62 20.96
C SER A 586 9.30 13.64 21.55
N HIS A 587 9.58 14.93 21.38
CA HIS A 587 8.73 16.05 21.80
C HIS A 587 8.07 16.78 20.61
N ARG A 588 8.02 16.14 19.44
CA ARG A 588 7.55 16.79 18.21
C ARG A 588 6.02 16.99 18.23
N PRO A 589 5.51 18.10 17.66
CA PRO A 589 4.07 18.25 17.43
C PRO A 589 3.58 17.15 16.48
N SER A 590 2.34 16.68 16.65
CA SER A 590 1.69 15.63 15.83
C SER A 590 2.31 14.21 15.89
N LEU A 591 2.88 13.84 17.05
CA LEU A 591 3.52 12.54 17.28
C LEU A 591 2.66 11.32 16.89
N ARG A 592 1.37 11.32 17.32
CA ARG A 592 0.40 10.26 17.04
C ARG A 592 0.29 9.95 15.55
N HIS A 593 0.11 10.99 14.75
CA HIS A 593 -0.07 10.84 13.32
C HIS A 593 1.18 10.26 12.63
N ARG A 594 2.37 10.76 13.00
CA ARG A 594 3.64 10.24 12.46
C ARG A 594 3.78 8.74 12.76
N PHE A 595 3.55 8.36 14.02
CA PHE A 595 3.65 6.96 14.44
C PHE A 595 2.67 6.08 13.68
N GLU A 596 1.39 6.47 13.61
CA GLU A 596 0.37 5.74 12.86
C GLU A 596 0.76 5.60 11.37
N SER A 597 1.21 6.69 10.73
CA SER A 597 1.64 6.67 9.33
C SER A 597 2.83 5.73 9.12
N ARG A 598 3.79 5.73 10.05
CA ARG A 598 4.99 4.91 9.93
C ARG A 598 4.72 3.42 10.18
N MET A 599 3.93 3.09 11.19
CA MET A 599 3.51 1.72 11.47
C MET A 599 2.72 1.12 10.30
N ARG A 600 1.81 1.90 9.70
CA ARG A 600 1.09 1.50 8.48
C ARG A 600 2.04 1.24 7.31
N ASP A 601 3.05 2.09 7.14
CA ASP A 601 4.06 1.89 6.10
C ASP A 601 4.86 0.61 6.30
N LEU A 602 5.29 0.33 7.53
CA LEU A 602 6.03 -0.89 7.87
C LEU A 602 5.18 -2.16 7.70
N LEU A 603 3.90 -2.13 8.12
CA LEU A 603 2.96 -3.23 7.92
C LEU A 603 2.68 -3.47 6.42
N ASN A 604 2.55 -2.41 5.62
CA ASN A 604 2.39 -2.54 4.18
C ASN A 604 3.65 -3.11 3.52
N GLN A 605 4.85 -2.69 3.93
CA GLN A 605 6.10 -3.27 3.45
C GLN A 605 6.22 -4.76 3.83
N LEU A 606 5.82 -5.12 5.06
CA LEU A 606 5.78 -6.52 5.50
C LEU A 606 4.83 -7.33 4.62
N ASN A 607 3.62 -6.81 4.36
CA ASN A 607 2.65 -7.45 3.49
C ASN A 607 3.14 -7.61 2.04
N MET A 608 3.81 -6.59 1.50
CA MET A 608 4.43 -6.68 0.16
C MET A 608 5.52 -7.74 0.11
N GLY A 609 6.26 -7.96 1.21
CA GLY A 609 7.24 -9.04 1.35
C GLY A 609 6.63 -10.44 1.46
N MET A 610 5.36 -10.57 1.90
CA MET A 610 4.66 -11.85 2.08
C MET A 610 3.94 -12.37 0.83
N ARG A 611 4.44 -12.10 -0.38
CA ARG A 611 3.88 -12.61 -1.65
C ARG A 611 4.10 -14.13 -1.85
N GLY A 612 3.97 -14.93 -0.79
CA GLY A 612 4.16 -16.39 -0.69
C GLY A 612 3.64 -16.96 0.64
N THR A 613 3.99 -18.19 0.99
CA THR A 613 3.66 -18.80 2.30
C THR A 613 4.38 -18.05 3.42
N ALA A 614 3.63 -17.51 4.38
CA ALA A 614 4.21 -16.82 5.53
C ALA A 614 5.05 -17.79 6.37
N ASN A 615 6.37 -17.58 6.35
CA ASN A 615 7.33 -18.27 7.22
C ASN A 615 7.04 -17.89 8.69
N ALA A 616 7.37 -18.78 9.63
CA ALA A 616 7.14 -18.58 11.06
C ALA A 616 7.75 -17.24 11.57
N ALA A 617 8.96 -16.92 11.10
CA ALA A 617 9.64 -15.67 11.42
C ALA A 617 8.82 -14.43 10.99
N THR A 618 8.18 -14.45 9.82
CA THR A 618 7.39 -13.30 9.33
C THR A 618 6.11 -13.11 10.15
N ARG A 619 5.49 -14.20 10.62
CA ARG A 619 4.36 -14.13 11.56
C ARG A 619 4.80 -13.54 12.90
N GLN A 620 5.97 -13.91 13.40
CA GLN A 620 6.53 -13.31 14.60
C GLN A 620 6.72 -11.80 14.45
N THR A 621 7.29 -11.33 13.33
CA THR A 621 7.46 -9.89 13.08
C THR A 621 6.13 -9.16 12.91
N LEU A 622 5.11 -9.80 12.34
CA LEU A 622 3.75 -9.26 12.34
C LEU A 622 3.22 -9.10 13.76
N ASN A 623 3.35 -10.13 14.59
CA ASN A 623 2.86 -10.09 15.97
C ASN A 623 3.60 -9.03 16.78
N GLN A 624 4.91 -8.86 16.56
CA GLN A 624 5.68 -7.74 17.09
C GLN A 624 5.13 -6.39 16.63
N ALA A 625 4.88 -6.23 15.33
CA ALA A 625 4.36 -4.97 14.77
C ALA A 625 3.04 -4.58 15.41
N ILE A 626 2.14 -5.54 15.59
CA ILE A 626 0.84 -5.27 16.19
C ILE A 626 1.00 -4.97 17.70
N THR A 627 1.76 -5.76 18.44
CA THR A 627 2.00 -5.51 19.88
C THR A 627 2.62 -4.13 20.12
N LEU A 628 3.58 -3.73 19.29
CA LEU A 628 4.22 -2.41 19.37
C LEU A 628 3.26 -1.29 18.95
N LEU A 629 2.32 -1.53 18.04
CA LEU A 629 1.27 -0.59 17.68
C LEU A 629 0.34 -0.32 18.88
N GLU A 630 -0.07 -1.38 19.57
CA GLU A 630 -0.92 -1.31 20.77
C GLU A 630 -0.24 -0.55 21.90
N ILE A 631 1.01 -0.94 22.23
CA ILE A 631 1.82 -0.26 23.23
C ILE A 631 2.04 1.21 22.87
N GLY A 632 2.31 1.50 21.59
CA GLY A 632 2.51 2.85 21.10
C GLY A 632 1.28 3.75 21.27
N HIS A 633 0.07 3.22 21.02
CA HIS A 633 -1.18 3.94 21.27
C HIS A 633 -1.40 4.23 22.76
N ALA A 634 -1.17 3.24 23.64
CA ALA A 634 -1.28 3.45 25.08
C ALA A 634 -0.26 4.47 25.59
N ILE A 635 0.98 4.46 25.09
CA ILE A 635 1.99 5.48 25.44
C ILE A 635 1.53 6.87 24.99
N LEU A 636 0.95 7.00 23.79
CA LEU A 636 0.44 8.27 23.28
C LEU A 636 -0.71 8.81 24.14
N ASP A 637 -1.68 7.97 24.46
CA ASP A 637 -2.83 8.34 25.28
C ASP A 637 -2.37 8.70 26.72
N LEU A 638 -1.43 7.93 27.31
CA LEU A 638 -0.79 8.27 28.60
C LEU A 638 -0.09 9.63 28.57
N ARG A 639 0.65 9.95 27.50
CA ARG A 639 1.32 11.25 27.36
C ARG A 639 0.33 12.40 27.23
N GLU A 640 -0.78 12.19 26.52
CA GLU A 640 -1.82 13.20 26.38
C GLU A 640 -2.50 13.47 27.72
N LEU A 641 -2.83 12.42 28.48
CA LEU A 641 -3.41 12.52 29.81
C LEU A 641 -2.42 13.15 30.82
N ALA A 642 -1.15 12.76 30.79
CA ALA A 642 -0.08 13.33 31.61
C ALA A 642 0.05 14.85 31.42
N ASN A 643 -0.07 15.33 30.19
CA ASN A 643 0.09 16.74 29.85
C ASN A 643 -1.07 17.62 30.32
N ARG A 644 -2.26 17.04 30.54
CA ARG A 644 -3.42 17.74 31.11
C ARG A 644 -3.34 17.89 32.63
N LEU A 645 -2.53 17.07 33.30
CA LEU A 645 -2.31 17.12 34.75
C LEU A 645 -1.24 18.16 35.14
N PRO A 646 -1.33 18.78 36.33
CA PRO A 646 -0.30 19.69 36.84
C PRO A 646 1.10 19.04 36.91
N ALA A 647 2.16 19.82 36.72
CA ALA A 647 3.54 19.31 36.64
C ALA A 647 4.00 18.52 37.88
N GLY A 648 3.52 18.89 39.07
CA GLY A 648 3.85 18.21 40.34
C GLY A 648 2.89 17.09 40.73
N HIS A 649 1.89 16.78 39.91
CA HIS A 649 0.89 15.77 40.27
C HIS A 649 1.51 14.36 40.26
N ALA A 650 1.28 13.58 41.33
CA ALA A 650 1.95 12.29 41.52
C ALA A 650 1.70 11.29 40.38
N ALA A 651 0.48 11.26 39.82
CA ALA A 651 0.18 10.41 38.67
C ALA A 651 0.98 10.80 37.41
N ARG A 652 1.24 12.10 37.21
CA ARG A 652 2.04 12.59 36.07
C ARG A 652 3.50 12.16 36.20
N LEU A 653 4.08 12.28 37.40
CA LEU A 653 5.45 11.84 37.68
C LEU A 653 5.61 10.33 37.47
N ALA A 654 4.63 9.55 37.96
CA ALA A 654 4.63 8.10 37.80
C ALA A 654 4.52 7.66 36.33
N GLN A 655 3.67 8.34 35.54
CA GLN A 655 3.57 8.09 34.09
C GLN A 655 4.87 8.41 33.35
N HIS A 656 5.54 9.51 33.67
CA HIS A 656 6.84 9.85 33.06
C HIS A 656 7.93 8.82 33.41
N ALA A 657 8.00 8.36 34.66
CA ALA A 657 8.94 7.32 35.08
C ALA A 657 8.69 6.00 34.33
N CYS A 658 7.42 5.62 34.17
CA CYS A 658 7.02 4.45 33.38
C CYS A 658 7.47 4.58 31.91
N ILE A 659 7.21 5.73 31.27
CA ILE A 659 7.59 5.96 29.86
C ILE A 659 9.12 5.95 29.70
N ALA A 660 9.88 6.46 30.68
CA ALA A 660 11.34 6.41 30.67
C ALA A 660 11.87 4.96 30.75
N ALA A 661 11.29 4.13 31.62
CA ALA A 661 11.66 2.70 31.71
C ALA A 661 11.34 1.94 30.41
N LEU A 662 10.20 2.22 29.77
CA LEU A 662 9.85 1.68 28.46
C LEU A 662 10.85 2.11 27.37
N ALA A 663 11.33 3.36 27.41
CA ALA A 663 12.35 3.84 26.48
C ALA A 663 13.66 3.06 26.59
N VAL A 664 14.09 2.73 27.82
CA VAL A 664 15.29 1.92 28.06
C VAL A 664 15.10 0.51 27.50
N TYR A 665 13.91 -0.08 27.71
CA TYR A 665 13.58 -1.40 27.18
C TYR A 665 13.58 -1.42 25.64
N PHE A 666 12.87 -0.50 24.96
CA PHE A 666 12.81 -0.50 23.49
C PHE A 666 14.17 -0.31 22.81
N ARG A 667 15.09 0.39 23.48
CA ARG A 667 16.47 0.58 22.99
C ARG A 667 17.37 -0.63 23.20
N SER A 668 17.37 -1.17 24.42
CA SER A 668 18.31 -2.24 24.83
C SER A 668 17.84 -3.64 24.42
N ARG A 669 16.51 -3.87 24.43
CA ARG A 669 15.86 -5.17 24.13
C ARG A 669 16.36 -6.32 25.02
N GLN A 670 16.91 -5.99 26.20
CA GLN A 670 17.45 -6.95 27.15
C GLN A 670 16.40 -7.41 28.17
N PRO A 671 16.50 -8.66 28.68
CA PRO A 671 15.57 -9.19 29.69
C PRO A 671 15.53 -8.35 30.98
N GLN A 672 16.68 -7.80 31.41
CA GLN A 672 16.75 -6.95 32.60
C GLN A 672 15.95 -5.65 32.44
N ALA A 673 16.06 -5.01 31.27
CA ALA A 673 15.30 -3.79 30.97
C ALA A 673 13.80 -4.08 30.82
N HIS A 674 13.43 -5.27 30.30
CA HIS A 674 12.04 -5.73 30.27
C HIS A 674 11.45 -5.89 31.67
N ALA A 675 12.18 -6.55 32.57
CA ALA A 675 11.77 -6.70 33.97
C ALA A 675 11.62 -5.34 34.68
N GLN A 676 12.56 -4.41 34.45
CA GLN A 676 12.46 -3.04 34.97
C GLN A 676 11.24 -2.29 34.43
N ALA A 677 10.93 -2.42 33.14
CA ALA A 677 9.74 -1.83 32.55
C ALA A 677 8.45 -2.39 33.17
N LEU A 678 8.36 -3.71 33.38
CA LEU A 678 7.22 -4.34 34.05
C LEU A 678 7.02 -3.81 35.49
N VAL A 679 8.12 -3.66 36.25
CA VAL A 679 8.07 -3.08 37.59
C VAL A 679 7.60 -1.63 37.55
N ALA A 680 8.12 -0.82 36.63
CA ALA A 680 7.75 0.58 36.49
C ALA A 680 6.27 0.76 36.10
N VAL A 681 5.74 -0.08 35.21
CA VAL A 681 4.31 -0.06 34.83
C VAL A 681 3.42 -0.41 36.04
N ARG A 682 3.79 -1.42 36.83
CA ARG A 682 3.06 -1.78 38.06
C ARG A 682 3.09 -0.66 39.10
N GLN A 683 4.26 -0.05 39.33
CA GLN A 683 4.41 1.08 40.26
C GLN A 683 3.59 2.29 39.82
N ALA A 684 3.58 2.59 38.52
CA ALA A 684 2.74 3.65 37.98
C ALA A 684 1.25 3.36 38.18
N GLY A 685 0.83 2.10 37.95
CA GLY A 685 -0.54 1.67 38.21
C GLY A 685 -0.96 1.83 39.67
N GLN A 686 -0.07 1.49 40.62
CA GLN A 686 -0.32 1.68 42.05
C GLN A 686 -0.44 3.17 42.43
N ALA A 687 0.45 4.03 41.91
CA ALA A 687 0.40 5.46 42.16
C ALA A 687 -0.90 6.09 41.62
N ILE A 688 -1.33 5.71 40.41
CA ILE A 688 -2.59 6.20 39.83
C ILE A 688 -3.80 5.72 40.64
N ARG A 689 -3.82 4.48 41.12
CA ARG A 689 -4.91 3.99 42.00
C ARG A 689 -4.99 4.75 43.31
N ALA A 690 -3.84 5.07 43.91
CA ALA A 690 -3.81 5.86 45.13
C ALA A 690 -4.42 7.27 44.91
N GLN A 691 -4.14 7.90 43.77
CA GLN A 691 -4.76 9.18 43.41
C GLN A 691 -6.25 9.04 43.09
N LEU A 692 -6.65 8.01 42.34
CA LEU A 692 -8.05 7.75 42.00
C LEU A 692 -8.91 7.52 43.26
N ALA A 693 -8.35 6.90 44.31
CA ALA A 693 -9.04 6.71 45.58
C ALA A 693 -9.24 8.03 46.37
N MET A 694 -8.42 9.05 46.12
CA MET A 694 -8.52 10.37 46.74
C MET A 694 -9.48 11.30 45.99
N GLU A 695 -9.74 11.02 44.72
CA GLU A 695 -10.59 11.82 43.83
C GLU A 695 -12.07 11.36 43.90
N GLN A 696 -12.95 12.22 44.40
CA GLN A 696 -14.39 11.93 44.51
C GLN A 696 -15.14 12.25 43.21
N GLY A 697 -14.86 11.50 42.14
CA GLY A 697 -15.55 11.62 40.85
C GLY A 697 -15.32 12.94 40.10
N GLY A 698 -15.44 12.90 38.78
CA GLY A 698 -15.22 14.05 37.90
C GLY A 698 -14.26 13.75 36.74
N GLU A 699 -13.93 14.78 35.96
CA GLU A 699 -13.14 14.64 34.74
C GLU A 699 -11.73 14.09 35.00
N THR A 700 -11.12 14.45 36.13
CA THR A 700 -9.80 13.96 36.54
C THR A 700 -9.84 12.49 36.96
N ALA A 701 -10.89 12.03 37.65
CA ALA A 701 -11.07 10.62 37.98
C ALA A 701 -11.22 9.77 36.70
N ASP A 702 -12.00 10.23 35.72
CA ASP A 702 -12.14 9.57 34.42
C ASP A 702 -10.79 9.51 33.67
N MET A 703 -10.00 10.58 33.71
CA MET A 703 -8.66 10.61 33.12
C MET A 703 -7.71 9.62 33.78
N LEU A 704 -7.68 9.55 35.12
CA LEU A 704 -6.86 8.61 35.87
C LEU A 704 -7.29 7.16 35.59
N GLN A 705 -8.58 6.91 35.45
CA GLN A 705 -9.11 5.58 35.12
C GLN A 705 -8.73 5.14 33.69
N ARG A 706 -8.75 6.06 32.72
CA ARG A 706 -8.23 5.81 31.36
C ARG A 706 -6.73 5.51 31.38
N ALA A 707 -5.96 6.31 32.11
CA ALA A 707 -4.51 6.08 32.24
C ALA A 707 -4.18 4.73 32.89
N LEU A 708 -4.99 4.29 33.86
CA LEU A 708 -4.84 2.97 34.48
C LEU A 708 -5.12 1.85 33.48
N THR A 709 -6.13 2.02 32.61
CA THR A 709 -6.45 1.10 31.51
C THR A 709 -5.27 0.99 30.53
N ASP A 710 -4.69 2.13 30.12
CA ASP A 710 -3.53 2.16 29.22
C ASP A 710 -2.29 1.50 29.85
N LEU A 711 -2.05 1.69 31.15
CA LEU A 711 -0.96 1.01 31.86
C LEU A 711 -1.18 -0.50 31.95
N HIS A 712 -2.42 -0.95 32.19
CA HIS A 712 -2.73 -2.37 32.20
C HIS A 712 -2.58 -2.97 30.80
N LEU A 713 -2.94 -2.24 29.75
CA LEU A 713 -2.71 -2.64 28.36
C LEU A 713 -1.23 -2.78 28.05
N ILE A 714 -0.40 -1.83 28.48
CA ILE A 714 1.06 -1.90 28.30
C ILE A 714 1.62 -3.10 29.07
N TYR A 715 1.25 -3.27 30.34
CA TYR A 715 1.67 -4.40 31.16
C TYR A 715 1.30 -5.72 30.51
N SER A 716 0.05 -5.82 30.06
CA SER A 716 -0.48 -6.95 29.32
C SER A 716 0.36 -7.19 28.06
N SER A 717 0.55 -6.19 27.21
CA SER A 717 1.29 -6.35 25.95
C SER A 717 2.76 -6.74 26.16
N LEU A 718 3.39 -6.29 27.26
CA LEU A 718 4.75 -6.67 27.63
C LEU A 718 4.88 -8.13 28.07
N LEU A 719 3.82 -8.74 28.59
CA LEU A 719 3.80 -10.17 28.94
C LEU A 719 3.60 -11.07 27.70
N ASP A 720 3.30 -10.49 26.54
CA ASP A 720 3.11 -11.24 25.31
C ASP A 720 4.44 -11.85 24.83
N ARG A 721 4.41 -13.14 24.47
CA ARG A 721 5.57 -13.90 23.97
C ARG A 721 6.13 -13.31 22.67
N ALA A 722 5.34 -12.51 21.94
CA ALA A 722 5.78 -11.86 20.72
C ALA A 722 7.01 -10.95 20.89
N LEU A 723 7.23 -10.39 22.09
CA LEU A 723 8.32 -9.46 22.39
C LEU A 723 9.56 -10.12 23.04
N VAL A 724 9.51 -11.43 23.30
CA VAL A 724 10.61 -12.17 23.94
C VAL A 724 11.71 -12.48 22.89
N PRO A 725 12.99 -12.18 23.15
CA PRO A 725 14.09 -12.52 22.25
C PRO A 725 14.25 -14.05 22.09
N GLU A 726 14.55 -14.54 20.87
CA GLU A 726 14.72 -15.97 20.55
C GLU A 726 15.73 -16.70 21.48
N GLU A 727 16.71 -15.99 22.05
CA GLU A 727 17.70 -16.58 22.97
C GLU A 727 17.08 -16.99 24.32
N ALA A 728 16.14 -16.22 24.86
CA ALA A 728 15.39 -16.58 26.06
C ALA A 728 14.37 -17.70 25.79
N GLN A 729 13.96 -17.87 24.52
CA GLN A 729 13.05 -18.91 24.09
C GLN A 729 13.72 -20.28 24.01
N LYS A 730 14.99 -20.33 23.60
CA LYS A 730 15.81 -21.55 23.66
C LYS A 730 16.13 -21.99 25.09
N GLU A 731 16.34 -21.05 26.01
CA GLU A 731 16.54 -21.37 27.42
C GLU A 731 15.25 -21.87 28.08
N ALA A 732 14.09 -21.31 27.73
CA ALA A 732 12.79 -21.77 28.23
C ALA A 732 12.40 -23.15 27.69
N ASP A 733 12.65 -23.43 26.40
CA ASP A 733 12.40 -24.75 25.77
C ASP A 733 13.44 -25.82 26.15
N HIS A 734 14.55 -25.45 26.79
CA HIS A 734 15.49 -26.40 27.42
C HIS A 734 15.22 -26.60 28.92
N ALA A 735 14.42 -25.73 29.54
CA ALA A 735 14.03 -25.81 30.94
C ALA A 735 12.65 -26.46 31.16
N ALA A 736 11.86 -26.63 30.10
CA ALA A 736 10.62 -27.42 30.05
C ALA A 736 10.91 -28.79 29.44
#